data_AF-A0A8T5BNZ7-F1
#
_entry.id   AF-A0A8T5BNZ7-F1
#
_cell.length_a   1.000
_cell.length_b   1.000
_cell.length_c   1.000
_cell.angle_alpha   90.00
_cell.angle_beta   90.00
_cell.angle_gamma   90.00
#
_symmetry.space_group_name_H-M   'P 1'
#
loop_
_entity.id
_entity.type
_entity.pdbx_description
1 polymer ?
#
loop_
_entity_poly.entity_id
_entity_poly.type
_entity_poly.pdbx_seq_one_letter_code
_entity_poly.pdbx_strand_id
1 'polypeptide(L)'
;YFNASAKGHFEIEGVAPGTYDIYASAAGYPERKVAEGVKVREAQSLKLDIYLEPGPQVSGIIFSKNLLGLTPWRSQLPLNIAIYNSDNYSELNIECSSPLNLTHAPYTSYVEGNVVFNSLTNRLASPNKPKLVAFPWEGPISYYGYTSSPPFNDPFSVFNGVGPAQAWWVDPQGNLDSITNLGSGNNFFKFQFGQKGFYGVPTKLNGMIPQIFATWIDGLKPGLYFIKVFINGYIQSDASGRFKDIYFYIDENLNDVSIQIDLYTSSFINLTIHFHSSLGTIIDEAIGGPDPGRFLIVEALDEKDSLAAFNFTYVLSTCSQTSIILNGFGMAGVMPIFDPRAGVKYSLFKYRGLRDYGLHPGTYKIRVYMRGYIQANPPALTLEDLDQPLITSISMDGSASLSTHMFKGGGLNVTVTSIDWQKPPVIRQWAWDKAPITILIYDFASKTFVDAIYFWDSINYMWRLPTANSMFSIVPWPNWKLTFGSKASMLVSNGSTILERIGPDLPLRFSPFPDRTLMSNVFIQQLMHAGFLYSSMVYRDVNFKSLISFYPGFYSVTCWSYGYVQEGVRTLGDLGKEIVYLNMGGLSDLNIRLIKGVEFNITVVFRKEGVLTTLPYNMSMRIRVYDENDMLVAAASTSLDAGAALQIKDAGFFVDNKQIGLAGASISPIPAGTQIVEYKRLAGLYSYSDPSLTEALRRLIRFPIDHGIWGNSLNNLDGSYSGNWKIIVELTNWYYHSMFYPPPPALLHGETHLTNLTFLLPYNHLGPFELKEPVIIPNAMLGEEKSIVIVLDQRGYLNGLVKFINIYNEARTVSWASIIVETKENVYTIYTWDGYYEMYLPAGEYTINVIEEELKPEAKIINVSEGSDVTFDFLLNPLDFNIPEFNLTSQPLTLLLSVLTILVSFIKKLNKKVLTKP
;
A
#
# COMPACT_ATOMS: atom_id res chain seq x y z
N TYR A 1 27.29 -2.14 3.35
CA TYR A 1 26.59 -3.33 3.85
C TYR A 1 26.76 -4.46 2.86
N PHE A 2 26.95 -5.69 3.33
CA PHE A 2 27.19 -6.86 2.48
C PHE A 2 26.13 -7.92 2.75
N ASN A 3 25.70 -8.63 1.71
CA ASN A 3 24.72 -9.72 1.81
C ASN A 3 25.39 -10.97 2.39
N ALA A 4 24.64 -11.78 3.15
CA ALA A 4 25.09 -13.08 3.66
C ALA A 4 25.63 -14.01 2.55
N SER A 5 25.09 -13.94 1.33
CA SER A 5 25.57 -14.71 0.17
C SER A 5 27.03 -14.41 -0.23
N ALA A 6 27.59 -13.28 0.24
CA ALA A 6 28.99 -12.94 0.04
C ALA A 6 29.94 -13.78 0.90
N LYS A 7 29.44 -14.56 1.88
CA LYS A 7 30.24 -15.46 2.73
C LYS A 7 31.45 -14.77 3.39
N GLY A 8 31.25 -13.55 3.86
CA GLY A 8 32.30 -12.72 4.49
C GLY A 8 33.23 -12.02 3.50
N HIS A 9 33.05 -12.20 2.19
CA HIS A 9 33.77 -11.42 1.19
C HIS A 9 33.23 -9.99 1.12
N PHE A 10 34.15 -9.02 1.12
CA PHE A 10 33.83 -7.62 0.93
C PHE A 10 34.89 -6.97 0.03
N GLU A 11 34.45 -6.02 -0.77
CA GLU A 11 35.28 -5.20 -1.63
C GLU A 11 34.77 -3.76 -1.56
N ILE A 12 35.71 -2.82 -1.47
CA ILE A 12 35.41 -1.38 -1.47
C ILE A 12 36.33 -0.76 -2.52
N GLU A 13 35.73 -0.24 -3.58
CA GLU A 13 36.44 0.44 -4.67
C GLU A 13 36.33 1.96 -4.53
N GLY A 14 37.21 2.69 -5.20
CA GLY A 14 37.15 4.16 -5.23
C GLY A 14 37.50 4.87 -3.91
N VAL A 15 38.12 4.18 -2.95
CA VAL A 15 38.54 4.79 -1.68
C VAL A 15 39.65 5.81 -1.94
N ALA A 16 39.42 7.06 -1.52
CA ALA A 16 40.40 8.13 -1.68
C ALA A 16 41.71 7.82 -0.92
N PRO A 17 42.87 8.35 -1.38
CA PRO A 17 44.11 8.24 -0.64
C PRO A 17 43.99 8.89 0.75
N GLY A 18 44.34 8.17 1.81
CA GLY A 18 44.09 8.63 3.17
C GLY A 18 44.49 7.64 4.26
N THR A 19 44.26 8.02 5.51
CA THR A 19 44.42 7.15 6.69
C THR A 19 43.05 6.92 7.31
N TYR A 20 42.66 5.66 7.47
CA TYR A 20 41.32 5.27 7.88
C TYR A 20 41.33 4.35 9.11
N ASP A 21 40.34 4.54 9.98
CA ASP A 21 39.96 3.55 10.98
C ASP A 21 38.82 2.72 10.43
N ILE A 22 38.89 1.40 10.61
CA ILE A 22 37.91 0.46 10.09
C ILE A 22 37.12 -0.11 11.26
N TYR A 23 35.80 0.03 11.15
CA TYR A 23 34.83 -0.56 12.06
C TYR A 23 34.04 -1.64 11.32
N ALA A 24 33.74 -2.74 12.01
CA ALA A 24 32.96 -3.82 11.43
C ALA A 24 32.02 -4.41 12.49
N SER A 25 30.86 -4.87 12.02
CA SER A 25 29.82 -5.54 12.80
C SER A 25 29.15 -6.60 11.94
N ALA A 26 28.49 -7.55 12.58
CA ALA A 26 27.66 -8.55 11.92
C ALA A 26 26.54 -9.00 12.87
N ALA A 27 25.60 -9.78 12.37
CA ALA A 27 24.51 -10.35 13.16
C ALA A 27 25.02 -11.10 14.42
N GLY A 28 24.81 -10.53 15.61
CA GLY A 28 25.31 -11.10 16.88
C GLY A 28 26.76 -10.76 17.22
N TYR A 29 27.40 -9.90 16.43
CA TYR A 29 28.78 -9.43 16.61
C TYR A 29 28.77 -7.91 16.73
N PRO A 30 28.95 -7.36 17.94
CA PRO A 30 28.85 -5.93 18.16
C PRO A 30 29.91 -5.17 17.37
N GLU A 31 29.53 -4.01 16.83
CA GLU A 31 30.43 -3.12 16.10
C GLU A 31 31.64 -2.75 16.95
N ARG A 32 32.83 -3.02 16.38
CA ARG A 32 34.12 -2.72 17.01
C ARG A 32 35.08 -2.14 15.99
N LYS A 33 36.06 -1.38 16.47
CA LYS A 33 37.21 -0.97 15.68
C LYS A 33 38.08 -2.21 15.44
N VAL A 34 38.26 -2.59 14.17
CA VAL A 34 38.98 -3.80 13.76
C VAL A 34 40.35 -3.51 13.14
N ALA A 35 40.54 -2.29 12.63
CA ALA A 35 41.86 -1.80 12.22
C ALA A 35 41.94 -0.29 12.46
N GLU A 36 43.14 0.19 12.77
CA GLU A 36 43.42 1.59 13.07
C GLU A 36 44.56 2.07 12.18
N GLY A 37 44.46 3.30 11.67
CA GLY A 37 45.54 3.92 10.91
C GLY A 37 45.86 3.26 9.55
N VAL A 38 44.86 2.66 8.90
CA VAL A 38 45.02 1.99 7.61
C VAL A 38 45.29 3.01 6.51
N LYS A 39 46.49 2.99 5.95
CA LYS A 39 46.89 3.91 4.87
C LYS A 39 46.55 3.34 3.50
N VAL A 40 45.69 4.04 2.78
CA VAL A 40 45.36 3.77 1.38
C VAL A 40 46.08 4.77 0.50
N ARG A 41 46.86 4.29 -0.46
CA ARG A 41 47.54 5.13 -1.47
C ARG A 41 46.75 5.16 -2.76
N GLU A 42 47.04 6.15 -3.59
CA GLU A 42 46.48 6.26 -4.94
C GLU A 42 46.74 4.98 -5.75
N ALA A 43 45.68 4.47 -6.41
CA ALA A 43 45.69 3.24 -7.21
C ALA A 43 46.16 1.96 -6.49
N GLN A 44 46.15 1.93 -5.15
CA GLN A 44 46.54 0.77 -4.37
C GLN A 44 45.36 -0.19 -4.15
N SER A 45 45.56 -1.48 -4.42
CA SER A 45 44.72 -2.55 -3.87
C SER A 45 45.23 -2.96 -2.49
N LEU A 46 44.36 -2.95 -1.48
CA LEU A 46 44.69 -3.38 -0.12
C LEU A 46 43.82 -4.59 0.25
N LYS A 47 44.45 -5.62 0.81
CA LYS A 47 43.76 -6.76 1.39
C LYS A 47 43.83 -6.67 2.92
N LEU A 48 42.69 -6.82 3.59
CA LEU A 48 42.58 -6.89 5.03
C LEU A 48 41.63 -8.02 5.42
N ASP A 49 42.06 -8.88 6.34
CA ASP A 49 41.21 -9.89 6.94
C ASP A 49 40.70 -9.37 8.29
N ILE A 50 39.39 -9.41 8.51
CA ILE A 50 38.71 -8.88 9.70
C ILE A 50 38.20 -10.03 10.55
N TYR A 51 38.45 -9.97 11.85
CA TYR A 51 37.94 -10.92 12.83
C TYR A 51 37.00 -10.19 13.80
N LEU A 52 35.81 -10.75 14.01
CA LEU A 52 34.82 -10.23 14.94
C LEU A 52 34.65 -11.18 16.12
N GLU A 53 34.48 -10.61 17.31
CA GLU A 53 34.15 -11.36 18.51
C GLU A 53 32.63 -11.37 18.73
N PRO A 54 32.04 -12.53 19.09
CA PRO A 54 30.61 -12.61 19.35
C PRO A 54 30.22 -11.77 20.57
N GLY A 55 29.02 -11.21 20.54
CA GLY A 55 28.43 -10.51 21.68
C GLY A 55 27.98 -11.44 22.82
N PRO A 56 27.38 -10.88 23.88
CA PRO A 56 26.90 -11.66 25.03
C PRO A 56 25.69 -12.52 24.67
N GLN A 57 25.45 -13.57 25.44
CA GLN A 57 24.18 -14.31 25.44
C GLN A 57 23.21 -13.71 26.46
N VAL A 58 21.93 -13.60 26.11
CA VAL A 58 20.86 -13.24 27.07
C VAL A 58 19.85 -14.38 27.13
N SER A 59 19.69 -14.96 28.32
CA SER A 59 18.79 -16.10 28.55
C SER A 59 17.88 -15.85 29.75
N GLY A 60 16.81 -16.62 29.88
CA GLY A 60 15.95 -16.47 31.04
C GLY A 60 14.77 -17.44 31.13
N ILE A 61 14.05 -17.31 32.23
CA ILE A 61 12.83 -18.05 32.53
C ILE A 61 11.71 -17.08 32.83
N ILE A 62 10.61 -17.22 32.10
CA ILE A 62 9.36 -16.48 32.32
C ILE A 62 8.39 -17.39 33.05
N PHE A 63 7.85 -16.98 34.18
CA PHE A 63 6.87 -17.73 34.95
C PHE A 63 5.46 -17.21 34.72
N SER A 64 4.51 -18.13 34.56
CA SER A 64 3.08 -17.85 34.58
C SER A 64 2.59 -17.89 36.02
N LYS A 65 2.07 -16.76 36.50
CA LYS A 65 1.56 -16.59 37.87
C LYS A 65 0.11 -16.09 37.87
N ASN A 66 -0.58 -16.39 38.96
CA ASN A 66 -1.81 -15.72 39.37
C ASN A 66 -1.65 -15.22 40.82
N LEU A 67 -2.73 -14.73 41.43
CA LEU A 67 -2.72 -14.26 42.82
C LEU A 67 -2.37 -15.36 43.84
N LEU A 68 -2.47 -16.64 43.46
CA LEU A 68 -2.20 -17.80 44.32
C LEU A 68 -0.78 -18.39 44.12
N GLY A 69 -0.03 -17.93 43.11
CA GLY A 69 1.32 -18.41 42.81
C GLY A 69 1.48 -18.88 41.37
N LEU A 70 2.30 -19.91 41.14
CA LEU A 70 2.52 -20.47 39.80
C LEU A 70 1.24 -21.12 39.27
N THR A 71 0.90 -20.84 38.02
CA THR A 71 -0.28 -21.39 37.36
C THR A 71 0.07 -21.85 35.94
N PRO A 72 -0.51 -22.95 35.43
CA PRO A 72 -0.32 -23.33 34.04
C PRO A 72 -0.70 -22.23 33.06
N TRP A 73 -0.10 -22.24 31.86
CA TRP A 73 -0.52 -21.37 30.77
C TRP A 73 -2.00 -21.59 30.43
N ARG A 74 -2.76 -20.53 30.11
CA ARG A 74 -4.21 -20.66 29.85
C ARG A 74 -4.54 -21.45 28.58
N SER A 75 -3.71 -21.31 27.56
CA SER A 75 -3.89 -21.92 26.24
C SER A 75 -2.57 -21.89 25.47
N GLN A 76 -2.58 -22.46 24.27
CA GLN A 76 -1.43 -22.36 23.38
C GLN A 76 -1.41 -20.97 22.71
N LEU A 77 -0.45 -20.12 23.05
CA LEU A 77 -0.42 -18.71 22.59
C LEU A 77 0.97 -18.31 22.10
N PRO A 78 1.06 -17.42 21.09
CA PRO A 78 2.34 -16.86 20.70
C PRO A 78 2.90 -15.99 21.82
N LEU A 79 4.22 -16.01 21.98
CA LEU A 79 4.94 -15.20 22.94
C LEU A 79 5.97 -14.35 22.21
N ASN A 80 6.01 -13.06 22.53
CA ASN A 80 7.02 -12.16 22.02
C ASN A 80 7.81 -11.52 23.16
N ILE A 81 9.13 -11.46 22.99
CA ILE A 81 10.05 -10.80 23.91
C ILE A 81 10.75 -9.67 23.14
N ALA A 82 10.82 -8.48 23.72
CA ALA A 82 11.55 -7.36 23.15
C ALA A 82 12.53 -6.78 24.18
N ILE A 83 13.74 -6.49 23.70
CA ILE A 83 14.83 -5.85 24.43
C ILE A 83 14.93 -4.42 23.92
N TYR A 84 14.83 -3.45 24.85
CA TYR A 84 14.85 -2.02 24.58
C TYR A 84 16.10 -1.38 25.17
N ASN A 85 16.62 -0.36 24.51
CA ASN A 85 17.72 0.47 25.02
C ASN A 85 17.25 1.63 25.94
N SER A 86 15.93 1.74 26.18
CA SER A 86 15.31 2.77 27.01
C SER A 86 14.04 2.25 27.70
N ASP A 87 13.73 2.82 28.85
CA ASP A 87 12.56 2.58 29.69
C ASP A 87 11.24 3.18 29.15
N ASN A 88 11.28 3.89 28.02
CA ASN A 88 10.05 4.39 27.40
C ASN A 88 9.26 3.30 26.63
N TYR A 89 9.86 2.12 26.44
CA TYR A 89 9.30 0.98 25.70
C TYR A 89 8.79 1.34 24.28
N SER A 90 9.40 2.34 23.65
CA SER A 90 9.10 2.75 22.28
C SER A 90 9.59 1.70 21.28
N GLU A 91 8.81 1.43 20.23
CA GLU A 91 9.20 0.53 19.14
C GLU A 91 10.49 1.00 18.42
N LEU A 92 10.78 2.31 18.45
CA LEU A 92 12.03 2.87 17.90
C LEU A 92 13.28 2.49 18.71
N ASN A 93 13.08 2.08 19.96
CA ASN A 93 14.15 1.78 20.92
C ASN A 93 14.39 0.28 21.07
N ILE A 94 13.77 -0.55 20.23
CA ILE A 94 13.97 -2.00 20.22
C ILE A 94 15.32 -2.31 19.57
N GLU A 95 16.20 -2.92 20.35
CA GLU A 95 17.49 -3.41 19.86
C GLU A 95 17.35 -4.80 19.25
N CYS A 96 16.55 -5.65 19.90
CA CYS A 96 16.32 -7.04 19.50
C CYS A 96 14.93 -7.49 19.95
N SER A 97 14.26 -8.29 19.15
CA SER A 97 12.99 -8.93 19.53
C SER A 97 12.93 -10.35 19.02
N SER A 98 12.29 -11.22 19.78
CA SER A 98 12.04 -12.58 19.33
C SER A 98 11.19 -12.59 18.04
N PRO A 99 11.35 -13.62 17.20
CA PRO A 99 10.46 -13.89 16.09
C PRO A 99 8.99 -13.71 16.49
N LEU A 100 8.29 -12.81 15.79
CA LEU A 100 6.90 -12.48 16.08
C LEU A 100 5.94 -13.23 15.16
N ASN A 101 4.97 -13.92 15.76
CA ASN A 101 3.92 -14.58 15.00
C ASN A 101 2.88 -13.57 14.49
N LEU A 102 2.78 -13.42 13.17
CA LEU A 102 1.81 -12.55 12.50
C LEU A 102 0.56 -13.29 12.01
N THR A 103 0.33 -14.48 12.55
CA THR A 103 -0.92 -15.26 12.53
C THR A 103 -1.43 -15.86 11.20
N HIS A 104 -1.01 -15.35 10.04
CA HIS A 104 -1.44 -15.88 8.75
C HIS A 104 -0.39 -15.66 7.64
N ALA A 105 -0.20 -16.68 6.80
CA ALA A 105 0.64 -16.60 5.62
C ALA A 105 0.14 -15.52 4.65
N PRO A 106 1.03 -14.87 3.87
CA PRO A 106 2.46 -15.15 3.70
C PRO A 106 3.40 -14.46 4.71
N TYR A 107 2.84 -13.71 5.66
CA TYR A 107 3.63 -13.11 6.73
C TYR A 107 4.02 -14.19 7.74
N THR A 108 5.11 -13.98 8.47
CA THR A 108 5.74 -14.98 9.34
C THR A 108 4.83 -15.46 10.47
N SER A 109 3.91 -16.38 10.16
CA SER A 109 3.31 -17.25 11.16
C SER A 109 4.33 -18.33 11.46
N TYR A 110 4.95 -18.29 12.63
CA TYR A 110 5.84 -19.36 13.11
C TYR A 110 5.01 -20.56 13.59
N VAL A 111 4.14 -21.02 12.70
CA VAL A 111 3.23 -22.15 12.81
C VAL A 111 3.31 -22.89 11.49
N GLU A 112 3.43 -24.21 11.54
CA GLU A 112 3.15 -25.04 10.39
C GLU A 112 1.64 -25.00 10.13
N GLY A 113 1.21 -24.36 9.03
CA GLY A 113 -0.20 -24.11 8.74
C GLY A 113 -0.67 -22.71 9.17
N ASN A 114 -1.89 -22.60 9.69
CA ASN A 114 -2.53 -21.35 10.08
C ASN A 114 -2.78 -21.30 11.59
N VAL A 115 -2.91 -20.10 12.15
CA VAL A 115 -3.29 -19.90 13.55
C VAL A 115 -4.79 -20.12 13.74
N VAL A 116 -5.18 -21.39 13.75
CA VAL A 116 -6.57 -21.85 13.90
C VAL A 116 -6.69 -22.66 15.18
N PHE A 117 -7.66 -22.30 16.02
CA PHE A 117 -7.88 -22.94 17.32
C PHE A 117 -9.02 -23.95 17.26
N ASN A 118 -8.85 -25.05 17.97
CA ASN A 118 -9.93 -25.95 18.30
C ASN A 118 -10.74 -25.34 19.46
N SER A 119 -12.01 -25.07 19.21
CA SER A 119 -12.92 -24.40 20.16
C SER A 119 -13.17 -25.16 21.46
N LEU A 120 -12.93 -26.48 21.50
CA LEU A 120 -13.12 -27.30 22.69
C LEU A 120 -11.88 -27.32 23.58
N THR A 121 -10.70 -27.30 22.97
CA THR A 121 -9.43 -27.45 23.69
C THR A 121 -8.69 -26.12 23.88
N ASN A 122 -9.09 -25.06 23.17
CA ASN A 122 -8.38 -23.78 23.09
C ASN A 122 -6.89 -23.95 22.75
N ARG A 123 -6.56 -24.95 21.93
CA ARG A 123 -5.22 -25.20 21.38
C ARG A 123 -5.25 -25.13 19.86
N LEU A 124 -4.08 -25.06 19.21
CA LEU A 124 -4.02 -25.11 17.76
C LEU A 124 -4.67 -26.41 17.26
N ALA A 125 -5.58 -26.28 16.30
CA ALA A 125 -6.26 -27.41 15.70
C ALA A 125 -5.28 -28.14 14.77
N SER A 126 -5.19 -29.48 14.89
CA SER A 126 -4.39 -30.30 13.97
C SER A 126 -4.79 -30.04 12.50
N PRO A 127 -3.84 -29.96 11.55
CA PRO A 127 -2.41 -30.25 11.67
C PRO A 127 -1.55 -29.07 12.15
N ASN A 128 -2.15 -27.95 12.57
CA ASN A 128 -1.42 -26.74 12.91
C ASN A 128 -0.61 -26.90 14.21
N LYS A 129 0.67 -26.54 14.19
CA LYS A 129 1.56 -26.59 15.37
C LYS A 129 2.66 -25.51 15.32
N PRO A 130 3.19 -25.05 16.47
CA PRO A 130 4.28 -24.07 16.50
C PRO A 130 5.53 -24.59 15.78
N LYS A 131 6.17 -23.72 14.99
CA LYS A 131 7.42 -24.02 14.29
C LYS A 131 8.62 -23.71 15.19
N LEU A 132 9.66 -24.53 15.13
CA LEU A 132 10.97 -24.17 15.67
C LEU A 132 11.59 -23.05 14.84
N VAL A 133 12.18 -22.08 15.52
CA VAL A 133 12.80 -20.90 14.91
C VAL A 133 14.18 -20.69 15.49
N ALA A 134 15.18 -20.64 14.63
CA ALA A 134 16.58 -20.43 15.00
C ALA A 134 17.19 -19.22 14.27
N PHE A 135 18.27 -18.70 14.82
CA PHE A 135 19.16 -17.75 14.17
C PHE A 135 19.76 -18.37 12.89
N PRO A 136 19.96 -17.59 11.81
CA PRO A 136 20.54 -18.07 10.57
C PRO A 136 22.06 -18.27 10.68
N TRP A 137 22.46 -19.27 11.45
CA TRP A 137 23.85 -19.67 11.61
C TRP A 137 24.36 -20.42 10.39
N GLU A 138 25.48 -19.94 9.85
CA GLU A 138 26.28 -20.61 8.81
C GLU A 138 27.75 -20.58 9.24
N GLY A 139 28.17 -21.59 10.01
CA GLY A 139 29.49 -21.58 10.66
C GLY A 139 30.36 -22.80 10.35
N PRO A 140 31.66 -22.73 10.66
CA PRO A 140 32.57 -23.86 10.53
C PRO A 140 32.36 -24.93 11.61
N ILE A 141 31.53 -24.63 12.62
CA ILE A 141 31.25 -25.49 13.77
C ILE A 141 29.75 -25.54 14.08
N SER A 142 29.31 -26.71 14.53
CA SER A 142 27.96 -26.99 15.03
C SER A 142 27.83 -26.57 16.50
N TYR A 143 26.72 -25.92 16.88
CA TYR A 143 26.44 -25.56 18.29
C TYR A 143 25.42 -26.47 18.97
N TYR A 144 24.56 -27.18 18.22
CA TYR A 144 23.64 -28.21 18.71
C TYR A 144 23.52 -29.37 17.72
N GLY A 145 22.93 -30.48 18.14
CA GLY A 145 22.71 -31.64 17.27
C GLY A 145 21.86 -31.38 16.02
N TYR A 146 21.18 -30.23 15.92
CA TYR A 146 20.42 -29.83 14.74
C TYR A 146 21.28 -29.39 13.55
N THR A 147 22.47 -28.83 13.79
CA THR A 147 23.32 -28.29 12.73
C THR A 147 23.96 -29.43 11.93
N SER A 148 23.54 -29.58 10.66
CA SER A 148 23.89 -30.71 9.79
C SER A 148 25.30 -30.61 9.16
N SER A 149 25.72 -31.64 8.41
CA SER A 149 27.08 -31.81 7.83
C SER A 149 27.63 -30.56 7.13
N PRO A 150 28.95 -30.27 7.21
CA PRO A 150 29.57 -29.04 6.72
C PRO A 150 29.13 -28.61 5.30
N PRO A 151 28.83 -27.31 5.07
CA PRO A 151 28.81 -26.21 6.05
C PRO A 151 27.68 -26.38 7.10
N PHE A 152 28.00 -26.10 8.37
CA PHE A 152 27.07 -26.34 9.47
C PHE A 152 25.99 -25.26 9.51
N ASN A 153 24.80 -25.61 9.02
CA ASN A 153 23.63 -24.74 8.96
C ASN A 153 22.53 -25.25 9.89
N ASP A 154 21.81 -24.33 10.56
CA ASP A 154 20.63 -24.69 11.36
C ASP A 154 19.41 -24.87 10.43
N PRO A 155 18.76 -26.06 10.40
CA PRO A 155 17.62 -26.34 9.52
C PRO A 155 16.36 -25.54 9.88
N PHE A 156 16.31 -24.91 11.06
CA PHE A 156 15.21 -24.06 11.53
C PHE A 156 15.54 -22.57 11.44
N SER A 157 16.65 -22.22 10.78
CA SER A 157 17.05 -20.84 10.54
C SER A 157 15.99 -20.02 9.82
N VAL A 158 15.76 -18.78 10.30
CA VAL A 158 14.96 -17.76 9.62
C VAL A 158 15.63 -16.40 9.74
N PHE A 159 15.31 -15.47 8.84
CA PHE A 159 16.00 -14.17 8.72
C PHE A 159 16.00 -13.30 10.01
N ASN A 160 14.96 -13.42 10.85
CA ASN A 160 14.82 -12.69 12.12
C ASN A 160 14.93 -13.61 13.34
N GLY A 161 15.49 -14.81 13.20
CA GLY A 161 15.84 -15.66 14.34
C GLY A 161 16.90 -14.98 15.21
N VAL A 162 16.91 -15.29 16.51
CA VAL A 162 17.72 -14.56 17.51
C VAL A 162 18.58 -15.45 18.41
N GLY A 163 18.37 -16.76 18.37
CA GLY A 163 19.02 -17.71 19.26
C GLY A 163 18.88 -19.14 18.72
N PRO A 164 19.18 -20.16 19.53
CA PRO A 164 18.99 -21.56 19.14
C PRO A 164 17.53 -21.88 18.79
N ALA A 165 17.33 -23.00 18.08
CA ALA A 165 16.02 -23.47 17.68
C ALA A 165 15.06 -23.62 18.88
N GLN A 166 14.01 -22.81 18.92
CA GLN A 166 12.95 -22.90 19.92
C GLN A 166 11.60 -22.46 19.35
N ALA A 167 10.51 -22.97 19.93
CA ALA A 167 9.16 -22.54 19.59
C ALA A 167 8.76 -21.32 20.45
N TRP A 168 8.48 -20.19 19.81
CA TRP A 168 8.06 -18.94 20.47
C TRP A 168 6.56 -18.94 20.83
N TRP A 169 6.15 -20.01 21.51
CA TRP A 169 4.78 -20.28 21.89
C TRP A 169 4.74 -20.90 23.28
N VAL A 170 3.79 -20.47 24.11
CA VAL A 170 3.47 -21.15 25.35
C VAL A 170 2.50 -22.31 25.09
N ASP A 171 2.58 -23.38 25.88
CA ASP A 171 1.64 -24.51 25.86
C ASP A 171 1.36 -24.97 27.30
N PRO A 172 0.07 -25.07 27.73
CA PRO A 172 -0.30 -25.63 29.04
C PRO A 172 0.24 -27.04 29.31
N GLN A 173 0.46 -27.84 28.26
CA GLN A 173 0.99 -29.20 28.38
C GLN A 173 2.52 -29.24 28.41
N GLY A 174 3.18 -28.11 28.14
CA GLY A 174 4.60 -28.05 27.85
C GLY A 174 4.94 -28.57 26.46
N ASN A 175 5.94 -27.95 25.85
CA ASN A 175 6.52 -28.32 24.56
C ASN A 175 7.97 -27.84 24.51
N LEU A 176 8.77 -28.26 25.50
CA LEU A 176 10.20 -28.01 25.48
C LEU A 176 10.82 -28.80 24.33
N ASP A 177 11.69 -28.13 23.58
CA ASP A 177 12.48 -28.77 22.54
C ASP A 177 13.42 -29.80 23.16
N SER A 178 13.47 -31.01 22.58
CA SER A 178 14.21 -32.13 23.17
C SER A 178 15.73 -32.00 23.05
N ILE A 179 16.24 -31.14 22.16
CA ILE A 179 17.67 -30.96 21.93
C ILE A 179 18.20 -29.75 22.71
N THR A 180 17.52 -28.61 22.59
CA THR A 180 17.95 -27.33 23.21
C THR A 180 17.42 -27.15 24.63
N ASN A 181 16.36 -27.87 25.03
CA ASN A 181 15.65 -27.69 26.30
C ASN A 181 15.06 -26.27 26.48
N LEU A 182 14.75 -25.60 25.37
CA LEU A 182 14.15 -24.28 25.30
C LEU A 182 12.67 -24.36 24.87
N GLY A 183 11.92 -23.27 25.08
CA GLY A 183 10.48 -23.21 24.78
C GLY A 183 9.59 -23.31 26.03
N SER A 184 8.38 -23.87 25.88
CA SER A 184 7.37 -23.85 26.95
C SER A 184 7.46 -25.04 27.89
N GLY A 185 7.57 -24.77 29.20
CA GLY A 185 7.04 -25.66 30.23
C GLY A 185 5.53 -25.48 30.40
N ASN A 186 4.91 -26.17 31.37
CA ASN A 186 3.48 -26.03 31.65
C ASN A 186 3.12 -24.68 32.29
N ASN A 187 4.00 -24.11 33.11
CA ASN A 187 3.81 -22.86 33.86
C ASN A 187 5.04 -21.92 33.75
N PHE A 188 5.99 -22.24 32.88
CA PHE A 188 7.15 -21.40 32.59
C PHE A 188 7.50 -21.43 31.11
N PHE A 189 8.34 -20.50 30.66
CA PHE A 189 8.92 -20.46 29.32
C PHE A 189 10.42 -20.15 29.42
N LYS A 190 11.26 -21.00 28.81
CA LYS A 190 12.71 -20.80 28.73
C LYS A 190 13.06 -20.19 27.39
N PHE A 191 13.82 -19.10 27.41
CA PHE A 191 14.26 -18.42 26.19
C PHE A 191 15.76 -18.16 26.19
N GLN A 192 16.32 -18.05 25.00
CA GLN A 192 17.71 -17.68 24.80
C GLN A 192 17.88 -16.84 23.52
N PHE A 193 18.63 -15.75 23.64
CA PHE A 193 19.14 -14.91 22.57
C PHE A 193 20.66 -15.07 22.52
N GLY A 194 21.21 -15.26 21.33
CA GLY A 194 22.62 -15.63 21.14
C GLY A 194 22.93 -17.07 21.59
N GLN A 195 24.13 -17.52 21.29
CA GLN A 195 24.70 -18.79 21.72
C GLN A 195 26.19 -18.57 22.03
N LYS A 196 26.53 -18.70 23.31
CA LYS A 196 27.91 -18.49 23.80
C LYS A 196 28.92 -19.26 22.97
N GLY A 197 29.96 -18.55 22.50
CA GLY A 197 31.06 -19.10 21.70
C GLY A 197 30.79 -19.20 20.19
N PHE A 198 29.60 -18.82 19.73
CA PHE A 198 29.23 -18.86 18.30
C PHE A 198 28.73 -17.50 17.80
N TYR A 199 27.74 -16.90 18.47
CA TYR A 199 27.19 -15.58 18.13
C TYR A 199 26.49 -14.99 19.36
N GLY A 200 26.53 -13.68 19.53
CA GLY A 200 25.82 -12.99 20.61
C GLY A 200 24.36 -12.70 20.28
N VAL A 201 23.68 -11.95 21.15
CA VAL A 201 22.36 -11.39 20.85
C VAL A 201 22.46 -10.49 19.61
N PRO A 202 21.76 -10.82 18.51
CA PRO A 202 21.77 -9.96 17.32
C PRO A 202 20.95 -8.69 17.56
N THR A 203 21.41 -7.58 17.02
CA THR A 203 20.73 -6.29 17.13
C THR A 203 20.63 -5.58 15.78
N LYS A 204 19.77 -4.56 15.72
CA LYS A 204 19.54 -3.72 14.54
C LYS A 204 19.11 -4.52 13.31
N LEU A 205 17.83 -4.84 13.19
CA LEU A 205 17.30 -5.46 11.97
C LEU A 205 17.23 -4.41 10.86
N ASN A 206 17.93 -4.62 9.74
CA ASN A 206 18.02 -3.65 8.64
C ASN A 206 17.61 -4.25 7.29
N GLY A 207 16.72 -3.56 6.57
CA GLY A 207 16.25 -3.91 5.23
C GLY A 207 17.03 -3.27 4.07
N MET A 208 18.01 -2.42 4.35
CA MET A 208 18.84 -1.75 3.32
C MET A 208 19.92 -2.66 2.73
N ILE A 209 20.07 -3.89 3.22
CA ILE A 209 20.98 -4.88 2.64
C ILE A 209 20.36 -5.37 1.33
N PRO A 210 21.11 -5.43 0.20
CA PRO A 210 20.59 -5.84 -1.10
C PRO A 210 20.27 -7.35 -1.13
N GLN A 211 19.15 -7.71 -0.50
CA GLN A 211 18.60 -9.05 -0.38
C GLN A 211 17.07 -8.99 -0.18
N ILE A 212 16.41 -10.14 -0.23
CA ILE A 212 14.94 -10.23 -0.24
C ILE A 212 14.32 -9.86 1.13
N PHE A 213 14.98 -10.19 2.25
CA PHE A 213 14.47 -9.97 3.61
C PHE A 213 15.43 -9.15 4.46
N ALA A 214 14.92 -8.33 5.37
CA ALA A 214 15.76 -7.65 6.36
C ALA A 214 16.55 -8.66 7.21
N THR A 215 17.75 -8.27 7.64
CA THR A 215 18.62 -9.12 8.48
C THR A 215 19.31 -8.30 9.55
N TRP A 216 19.81 -8.97 10.58
CA TRP A 216 20.52 -8.35 11.70
C TRP A 216 21.90 -7.89 11.24
N ILE A 217 22.36 -6.72 11.71
CA ILE A 217 23.64 -6.14 11.28
C ILE A 217 24.63 -5.87 12.41
N ASP A 218 24.23 -6.10 13.66
CA ASP A 218 25.04 -5.76 14.83
C ASP A 218 24.79 -6.77 15.98
N GLY A 219 25.49 -6.57 17.09
CA GLY A 219 25.31 -7.30 18.35
C GLY A 219 25.08 -6.36 19.54
N LEU A 220 24.63 -6.91 20.66
CA LEU A 220 24.37 -6.14 21.87
C LEU A 220 25.68 -5.56 22.44
N LYS A 221 25.69 -4.25 22.72
CA LYS A 221 26.86 -3.49 23.18
C LYS A 221 26.80 -3.29 24.71
N PRO A 222 27.87 -2.83 25.37
CA PRO A 222 27.81 -2.46 26.78
C PRO A 222 26.76 -1.36 27.03
N GLY A 223 25.90 -1.54 28.03
CA GLY A 223 24.77 -0.64 28.25
C GLY A 223 23.67 -1.22 29.14
N LEU A 224 22.75 -0.34 29.53
CA LEU A 224 21.53 -0.69 30.27
C LEU A 224 20.40 -1.01 29.27
N TYR A 225 19.74 -2.15 29.46
CA TYR A 225 18.64 -2.60 28.61
C TYR A 225 17.42 -2.98 29.43
N PHE A 226 16.23 -2.77 28.87
CA PHE A 226 14.93 -3.10 29.44
C PHE A 226 14.30 -4.23 28.67
N ILE A 227 13.56 -5.11 29.33
CA ILE A 227 12.89 -6.25 28.69
C ILE A 227 11.40 -6.23 28.95
N LYS A 228 10.63 -6.52 27.91
CA LYS A 228 9.18 -6.65 27.98
C LYS A 228 8.71 -7.90 27.27
N VAL A 229 7.77 -8.60 27.89
CA VAL A 229 7.15 -9.80 27.35
C VAL A 229 5.69 -9.53 27.00
N PHE A 230 5.30 -9.99 25.82
CA PHE A 230 4.01 -9.78 25.19
C PHE A 230 3.34 -11.12 24.94
N ILE A 231 2.19 -11.33 25.59
CA ILE A 231 1.34 -12.49 25.42
C ILE A 231 -0.11 -12.09 25.78
N ASN A 232 -1.05 -12.47 24.91
CA ASN A 232 -2.47 -12.21 25.11
C ASN A 232 -2.96 -12.80 26.45
N GLY A 233 -3.71 -12.00 27.23
CA GLY A 233 -4.26 -12.45 28.52
C GLY A 233 -3.29 -12.50 29.71
N TYR A 234 -2.07 -11.94 29.58
CA TYR A 234 -1.15 -11.74 30.71
C TYR A 234 -0.57 -10.33 30.71
N ILE A 235 -0.15 -9.88 31.89
CA ILE A 235 0.52 -8.60 32.08
C ILE A 235 1.85 -8.79 32.83
N GLN A 236 2.85 -7.99 32.45
CA GLN A 236 4.10 -7.87 33.18
C GLN A 236 3.89 -6.88 34.34
N SER A 237 3.54 -7.41 35.51
CA SER A 237 3.16 -6.61 36.67
C SER A 237 3.69 -7.20 37.97
N ASP A 238 3.55 -6.45 39.06
CA ASP A 238 3.54 -7.03 40.40
C ASP A 238 2.18 -7.71 40.71
N ALA A 239 2.07 -8.30 41.91
CA ALA A 239 0.84 -8.96 42.36
C ALA A 239 -0.35 -7.99 42.54
N SER A 240 -0.12 -6.67 42.54
CA SER A 240 -1.18 -5.65 42.57
C SER A 240 -1.68 -5.25 41.19
N GLY A 241 -1.06 -5.78 40.12
CA GLY A 241 -1.39 -5.45 38.73
C GLY A 241 -0.73 -4.18 38.19
N ARG A 242 0.19 -3.57 38.95
CA ARG A 242 1.00 -2.43 38.52
C ARG A 242 2.17 -2.91 37.67
N PHE A 243 2.41 -2.24 36.54
CA PHE A 243 3.51 -2.58 35.64
C PHE A 243 4.85 -2.61 36.39
N LYS A 244 5.68 -3.62 36.11
CA LYS A 244 6.99 -3.82 36.74
C LYS A 244 8.10 -3.81 35.70
N ASP A 245 9.00 -2.84 35.82
CA ASP A 245 10.21 -2.75 34.99
C ASP A 245 11.15 -3.93 35.28
N ILE A 246 11.72 -4.47 34.21
CA ILE A 246 12.76 -5.49 34.27
C ILE A 246 13.88 -5.02 33.35
N TYR A 247 15.09 -4.91 33.91
CA TYR A 247 16.26 -4.43 33.19
C TYR A 247 17.49 -5.26 33.55
N PHE A 248 18.50 -5.19 32.69
CA PHE A 248 19.79 -5.82 32.88
C PHE A 248 20.89 -4.94 32.28
N TYR A 249 22.13 -5.15 32.72
CA TYR A 249 23.29 -4.40 32.27
C TYR A 249 24.28 -5.34 31.58
N ILE A 250 24.76 -4.93 30.40
CA ILE A 250 25.88 -5.57 29.72
C ILE A 250 27.14 -4.77 30.03
N ASP A 251 28.14 -5.45 30.58
CA ASP A 251 29.43 -4.85 30.89
C ASP A 251 30.37 -4.81 29.67
N GLU A 252 31.52 -4.15 29.82
CA GLU A 252 32.53 -4.08 28.75
C GLU A 252 33.12 -5.44 28.37
N ASN A 253 33.08 -6.41 29.30
CA ASN A 253 33.54 -7.77 29.07
C ASN A 253 32.52 -8.63 28.31
N LEU A 254 31.34 -8.09 28.01
CA LEU A 254 30.24 -8.77 27.32
C LEU A 254 29.86 -10.10 28.00
N ASN A 255 29.74 -10.07 29.33
CA ASN A 255 29.32 -11.24 30.09
C ASN A 255 27.86 -11.65 29.78
N ASP A 256 27.62 -12.96 29.80
CA ASP A 256 26.28 -13.52 29.59
C ASP A 256 25.33 -13.14 30.73
N VAL A 257 24.06 -12.93 30.40
CA VAL A 257 23.01 -12.53 31.34
C VAL A 257 21.93 -13.61 31.43
N SER A 258 21.50 -13.90 32.65
CA SER A 258 20.34 -14.75 32.94
C SER A 258 19.32 -13.98 33.76
N ILE A 259 18.08 -13.89 33.28
CA ILE A 259 16.99 -13.13 33.91
C ILE A 259 15.77 -13.99 34.22
N GLN A 260 15.03 -13.59 35.26
CA GLN A 260 13.74 -14.19 35.63
C GLN A 260 12.64 -13.14 35.51
N ILE A 261 11.54 -13.52 34.88
CA ILE A 261 10.41 -12.65 34.59
C ILE A 261 9.15 -13.30 35.13
N ASP A 262 8.32 -12.52 35.82
CA ASP A 262 7.01 -12.97 36.28
C ASP A 262 5.92 -12.30 35.43
N LEU A 263 5.05 -13.11 34.84
CA LEU A 263 3.84 -12.66 34.17
C LEU A 263 2.63 -13.09 34.98
N TYR A 264 1.71 -12.15 35.19
CA TYR A 264 0.47 -12.44 35.89
C TYR A 264 -0.70 -12.57 34.93
N THR A 265 -1.59 -13.52 35.20
CA THR A 265 -2.83 -13.71 34.46
C THR A 265 -3.72 -12.47 34.56
N SER A 266 -4.13 -11.94 33.41
CA SER A 266 -5.02 -10.78 33.35
C SER A 266 -6.47 -11.18 33.41
N SER A 267 -7.37 -10.24 33.71
CA SER A 267 -8.80 -10.48 33.64
C SER A 267 -9.31 -10.57 32.20
N PHE A 268 -10.53 -11.09 32.04
CA PHE A 268 -11.25 -11.07 30.76
C PHE A 268 -12.69 -10.58 30.96
N ILE A 269 -13.23 -9.97 29.91
CA ILE A 269 -14.60 -9.46 29.86
C ILE A 269 -15.39 -10.34 28.89
N ASN A 270 -16.44 -10.98 29.37
CA ASN A 270 -17.41 -11.71 28.57
C ASN A 270 -18.63 -10.82 28.32
N LEU A 271 -18.80 -10.37 27.08
CA LEU A 271 -19.87 -9.45 26.69
C LEU A 271 -20.94 -10.20 25.90
N THR A 272 -22.19 -10.10 26.32
CA THR A 272 -23.37 -10.54 25.57
C THR A 272 -24.06 -9.34 24.92
N ILE A 273 -24.32 -9.43 23.63
CA ILE A 273 -24.95 -8.38 22.82
C ILE A 273 -26.35 -8.84 22.43
N HIS A 274 -27.35 -8.02 22.74
CA HIS A 274 -28.76 -8.22 22.40
C HIS A 274 -29.15 -7.34 21.22
N PHE A 275 -29.86 -7.90 20.23
CA PHE A 275 -30.26 -7.18 19.02
C PHE A 275 -31.76 -6.87 19.01
N HIS A 276 -32.12 -5.65 18.61
CA HIS A 276 -33.51 -5.18 18.55
C HIS A 276 -33.83 -4.54 17.19
N SER A 277 -35.00 -4.84 16.62
CA SER A 277 -35.43 -4.31 15.32
C SER A 277 -36.11 -2.95 15.40
N SER A 278 -36.69 -2.60 16.56
CA SER A 278 -37.48 -1.39 16.76
C SER A 278 -37.20 -0.75 18.12
N LEU A 279 -37.40 0.57 18.19
CA LEU A 279 -37.29 1.35 19.42
C LEU A 279 -38.37 0.96 20.44
N GLY A 280 -38.11 1.18 21.72
CA GLY A 280 -39.10 0.94 22.77
C GLY A 280 -39.23 -0.52 23.20
N THR A 281 -38.47 -1.43 22.58
CA THR A 281 -38.50 -2.87 22.87
C THR A 281 -37.20 -3.34 23.50
N ILE A 282 -37.29 -4.37 24.34
CA ILE A 282 -36.15 -5.12 24.90
C ILE A 282 -36.21 -6.60 24.47
N ILE A 283 -37.04 -6.91 23.47
CA ILE A 283 -37.20 -8.26 22.96
C ILE A 283 -36.10 -8.50 21.94
N ASP A 284 -35.34 -9.57 22.16
CA ASP A 284 -34.28 -9.97 21.24
C ASP A 284 -34.89 -10.45 19.92
N GLU A 285 -34.44 -9.86 18.82
CA GLU A 285 -34.84 -10.22 17.47
C GLU A 285 -33.63 -10.62 16.64
N ALA A 286 -33.82 -11.60 15.75
CA ALA A 286 -32.76 -12.03 14.86
C ALA A 286 -32.30 -10.87 13.97
N ILE A 287 -30.98 -10.74 13.77
CA ILE A 287 -30.41 -9.61 13.00
C ILE A 287 -30.93 -9.54 11.55
N GLY A 288 -31.37 -10.69 11.03
CA GLY A 288 -31.90 -10.87 9.70
C GLY A 288 -30.90 -10.52 8.60
N GLY A 289 -31.41 -10.48 7.38
CA GLY A 289 -30.65 -10.05 6.22
C GLY A 289 -31.22 -10.63 4.92
N PRO A 290 -30.74 -10.16 3.78
CA PRO A 290 -30.55 -11.01 2.61
C PRO A 290 -29.25 -11.85 2.72
N ASP A 291 -28.23 -11.33 3.40
CA ASP A 291 -26.91 -11.94 3.62
C ASP A 291 -26.88 -12.91 4.82
N PRO A 292 -25.94 -13.87 4.86
CA PRO A 292 -25.92 -14.93 5.88
C PRO A 292 -25.49 -14.46 7.28
N GLY A 293 -24.92 -13.25 7.41
CA GLY A 293 -24.47 -12.70 8.69
C GLY A 293 -23.67 -11.41 8.54
N ARG A 294 -23.17 -10.87 9.65
CA ARG A 294 -22.46 -9.58 9.71
C ARG A 294 -21.31 -9.61 10.70
N PHE A 295 -20.29 -8.77 10.48
CA PHE A 295 -19.22 -8.59 11.45
C PHE A 295 -19.66 -7.72 12.62
N LEU A 296 -19.40 -8.21 13.83
CA LEU A 296 -19.55 -7.48 15.09
C LEU A 296 -18.14 -7.19 15.62
N ILE A 297 -17.84 -5.91 15.86
CA ILE A 297 -16.56 -5.44 16.39
C ILE A 297 -16.77 -4.90 17.80
N VAL A 298 -15.87 -5.24 18.72
CA VAL A 298 -15.92 -4.78 20.11
C VAL A 298 -14.56 -4.23 20.52
N GLU A 299 -14.58 -3.03 21.09
CA GLU A 299 -13.43 -2.33 21.64
C GLU A 299 -13.61 -2.12 23.15
N ALA A 300 -12.55 -2.34 23.92
CA ALA A 300 -12.44 -1.82 25.29
C ALA A 300 -11.41 -0.70 25.32
N LEU A 301 -11.82 0.45 25.83
CA LEU A 301 -11.00 1.64 25.99
C LEU A 301 -10.73 1.85 27.47
N ASP A 302 -9.50 2.23 27.83
CA ASP A 302 -9.15 2.57 29.21
C ASP A 302 -9.69 3.96 29.61
N GLU A 303 -9.38 4.41 30.83
CA GLU A 303 -9.80 5.71 31.36
C GLU A 303 -9.26 6.91 30.56
N LYS A 304 -8.22 6.71 29.74
CA LYS A 304 -7.61 7.72 28.86
C LYS A 304 -8.13 7.60 27.42
N ASP A 305 -9.21 6.84 27.21
CA ASP A 305 -9.78 6.52 25.90
C ASP A 305 -8.77 5.84 24.94
N SER A 306 -7.73 5.21 25.48
CA SER A 306 -6.78 4.41 24.71
C SER A 306 -7.28 2.98 24.58
N LEU A 307 -7.11 2.39 23.40
CA LEU A 307 -7.52 1.01 23.15
C LEU A 307 -6.72 0.07 24.06
N ALA A 308 -7.43 -0.80 24.79
CA ALA A 308 -6.85 -1.76 25.73
C ALA A 308 -7.21 -3.22 25.39
N ALA A 309 -8.35 -3.44 24.74
CA ALA A 309 -8.67 -4.72 24.11
C ALA A 309 -9.49 -4.53 22.83
N PHE A 310 -9.35 -5.50 21.93
CA PHE A 310 -10.06 -5.52 20.66
C PHE A 310 -10.38 -6.95 20.25
N ASN A 311 -11.64 -7.20 19.88
CA ASN A 311 -12.04 -8.46 19.29
C ASN A 311 -13.19 -8.25 18.30
N PHE A 312 -13.41 -9.20 17.41
CA PHE A 312 -14.55 -9.18 16.50
C PHE A 312 -15.10 -10.59 16.29
N THR A 313 -16.31 -10.74 15.79
CA THR A 313 -16.88 -12.05 15.43
C THR A 313 -17.82 -11.89 14.24
N TYR A 314 -18.25 -13.02 13.67
CA TYR A 314 -19.25 -13.03 12.60
C TYR A 314 -20.57 -13.59 13.14
N VAL A 315 -21.60 -12.75 13.15
CA VAL A 315 -22.93 -13.06 13.71
C VAL A 315 -23.84 -13.52 12.57
N LEU A 316 -24.41 -14.72 12.68
CA LEU A 316 -25.31 -15.26 11.66
C LEU A 316 -26.66 -14.53 11.65
N SER A 317 -27.31 -14.46 10.49
CA SER A 317 -28.57 -13.74 10.28
C SER A 317 -29.72 -14.23 11.18
N THR A 318 -29.65 -15.47 11.67
CA THR A 318 -30.64 -16.10 12.54
C THR A 318 -30.41 -15.84 14.03
N CYS A 319 -29.26 -15.28 14.42
CA CYS A 319 -28.95 -15.01 15.81
C CYS A 319 -29.64 -13.73 16.29
N SER A 320 -30.27 -13.78 17.47
CA SER A 320 -30.86 -12.63 18.16
C SER A 320 -29.99 -12.08 19.30
N GLN A 321 -28.98 -12.85 19.70
CA GLN A 321 -27.94 -12.47 20.65
C GLN A 321 -26.62 -13.14 20.26
N THR A 322 -25.51 -12.58 20.74
CA THR A 322 -24.17 -13.17 20.57
C THR A 322 -23.26 -12.80 21.73
N SER A 323 -22.23 -13.61 21.99
CA SER A 323 -21.26 -13.34 23.04
C SER A 323 -19.84 -13.29 22.49
N ILE A 324 -19.02 -12.40 23.05
CA ILE A 324 -17.62 -12.21 22.67
C ILE A 324 -16.76 -11.91 23.90
N ILE A 325 -15.55 -12.46 23.91
CA ILE A 325 -14.61 -12.31 25.03
C ILE A 325 -13.54 -11.29 24.65
N LEU A 326 -13.25 -10.35 25.56
CA LEU A 326 -12.11 -9.44 25.48
C LEU A 326 -11.10 -9.80 26.56
N ASN A 327 -9.85 -10.02 26.17
CA ASN A 327 -8.76 -10.41 27.09
C ASN A 327 -7.46 -9.65 26.78
N GLY A 328 -7.58 -8.48 26.17
CA GLY A 328 -6.47 -7.61 25.77
C GLY A 328 -6.27 -7.60 24.25
N PHE A 329 -5.00 -7.58 23.84
CA PHE A 329 -4.60 -7.61 22.44
C PHE A 329 -3.96 -8.94 22.04
N GLY A 330 -4.08 -9.26 20.75
CA GLY A 330 -3.64 -10.52 20.18
C GLY A 330 -4.79 -11.50 20.01
N MET A 331 -4.76 -12.24 18.91
CA MET A 331 -5.74 -13.31 18.63
C MET A 331 -7.18 -12.81 18.40
N ALA A 332 -7.31 -11.68 17.73
CA ALA A 332 -8.59 -11.08 17.39
C ALA A 332 -9.36 -11.91 16.36
N GLY A 333 -10.66 -12.01 16.64
CA GLY A 333 -11.74 -12.54 15.83
C GLY A 333 -11.63 -13.95 15.28
N VAL A 334 -12.60 -14.28 14.44
CA VAL A 334 -12.65 -15.55 13.71
C VAL A 334 -13.38 -15.29 12.39
N MET A 335 -12.83 -15.79 11.30
CA MET A 335 -13.57 -15.84 10.02
C MET A 335 -14.66 -16.90 10.04
N PRO A 336 -15.79 -16.66 9.37
CA PRO A 336 -16.86 -17.64 9.27
C PRO A 336 -16.41 -18.86 8.46
N ILE A 337 -17.05 -20.01 8.71
CA ILE A 337 -16.66 -21.33 8.18
C ILE A 337 -16.61 -21.40 6.65
N PHE A 338 -17.40 -20.55 5.97
CA PHE A 338 -17.45 -20.51 4.50
C PHE A 338 -16.35 -19.64 3.86
N ASP A 339 -15.54 -18.92 4.65
CA ASP A 339 -14.34 -18.21 4.16
C ASP A 339 -13.14 -19.18 4.16
N PRO A 340 -12.27 -19.18 3.14
CA PRO A 340 -11.06 -20.03 3.14
C PRO A 340 -10.11 -19.77 4.32
N ARG A 341 -10.23 -18.62 4.99
CA ARG A 341 -9.49 -18.25 6.21
C ARG A 341 -10.27 -18.59 7.49
N ALA A 342 -11.31 -19.42 7.41
CA ALA A 342 -12.13 -19.84 8.55
C ALA A 342 -11.26 -20.25 9.75
N GLY A 343 -11.65 -19.80 10.94
CA GLY A 343 -10.94 -20.16 12.17
C GLY A 343 -9.66 -19.35 12.44
N VAL A 344 -9.15 -18.58 11.47
CA VAL A 344 -7.93 -17.77 11.62
C VAL A 344 -8.16 -16.64 12.62
N LYS A 345 -7.21 -16.54 13.55
CA LYS A 345 -7.08 -15.45 14.53
C LYS A 345 -6.10 -14.41 14.01
N TYR A 346 -6.25 -13.14 14.37
CA TYR A 346 -5.43 -12.05 13.85
C TYR A 346 -4.63 -11.34 14.96
N SER A 347 -3.34 -11.09 14.74
CA SER A 347 -2.55 -10.19 15.59
C SER A 347 -2.65 -8.75 15.10
N LEU A 348 -3.03 -7.82 15.99
CA LEU A 348 -3.09 -6.40 15.66
C LEU A 348 -1.72 -5.76 15.45
N PHE A 349 -0.62 -6.44 15.80
CA PHE A 349 0.71 -5.90 15.58
C PHE A 349 0.99 -5.68 14.10
N LYS A 350 0.57 -6.63 13.24
CA LYS A 350 0.67 -6.50 11.77
C LYS A 350 -0.01 -5.22 11.27
N TYR A 351 -1.14 -4.86 11.86
CA TYR A 351 -2.06 -3.88 11.30
C TYR A 351 -1.93 -2.49 11.92
N ARG A 352 -1.75 -2.42 13.24
CA ARG A 352 -1.75 -1.19 14.04
C ARG A 352 -0.47 -1.02 14.88
N GLY A 353 0.51 -1.93 14.76
CA GLY A 353 1.71 -1.91 15.58
C GLY A 353 1.46 -2.22 17.07
N LEU A 354 0.27 -2.73 17.42
CA LEU A 354 -0.12 -3.03 18.80
C LEU A 354 0.30 -4.45 19.17
N ARG A 355 1.26 -4.60 20.09
CA ARG A 355 1.73 -5.91 20.58
C ARG A 355 0.68 -6.58 21.46
N ASP A 356 0.76 -7.90 21.52
CA ASP A 356 -0.19 -8.73 22.26
C ASP A 356 0.06 -8.59 23.78
N TYR A 357 -0.94 -8.18 24.56
CA TYR A 357 -0.86 -8.12 26.03
C TYR A 357 -2.26 -8.24 26.66
N GLY A 358 -2.34 -8.49 27.96
CA GLY A 358 -3.58 -8.65 28.72
C GLY A 358 -4.18 -7.36 29.29
N LEU A 359 -5.36 -7.45 29.90
CA LEU A 359 -6.02 -6.29 30.52
C LEU A 359 -5.46 -5.96 31.92
N HIS A 360 -4.96 -4.74 32.11
CA HIS A 360 -4.59 -4.27 33.45
C HIS A 360 -5.83 -4.04 34.34
N PRO A 361 -5.73 -4.12 35.69
CA PRO A 361 -6.81 -3.71 36.56
C PRO A 361 -7.15 -2.22 36.36
N GLY A 362 -8.45 -1.91 36.25
CA GLY A 362 -8.90 -0.55 35.96
C GLY A 362 -10.33 -0.49 35.43
N THR A 363 -10.77 0.73 35.07
CA THR A 363 -12.08 0.98 34.47
C THR A 363 -11.97 1.04 32.96
N TYR A 364 -12.93 0.41 32.28
CA TYR A 364 -12.98 0.30 30.83
C TYR A 364 -14.34 0.73 30.27
N LYS A 365 -14.31 1.44 29.14
CA LYS A 365 -15.48 1.77 28.33
C LYS A 365 -15.55 0.80 27.15
N ILE A 366 -16.68 0.12 27.01
CA ILE A 366 -16.90 -0.90 25.98
C ILE A 366 -17.79 -0.31 24.88
N ARG A 367 -17.28 -0.39 23.64
CA ARG A 367 -17.94 0.08 22.43
C ARG A 367 -18.20 -1.08 21.48
N VAL A 368 -19.38 -1.11 20.86
CA VAL A 368 -19.80 -2.20 19.97
C VAL A 368 -20.27 -1.65 18.63
N TYR A 369 -19.82 -2.26 17.53
CA TYR A 369 -20.10 -1.81 16.17
C TYR A 369 -20.58 -2.99 15.30
N MET A 370 -21.70 -2.81 14.60
CA MET A 370 -22.20 -3.76 13.60
C MET A 370 -23.00 -3.03 12.52
N ARG A 371 -22.89 -3.47 11.26
CA ARG A 371 -23.61 -2.86 10.14
C ARG A 371 -25.11 -2.76 10.43
N GLY A 372 -25.61 -1.52 10.36
CA GLY A 372 -27.02 -1.15 10.49
C GLY A 372 -27.59 -1.25 11.89
N TYR A 373 -26.75 -1.36 12.91
CA TYR A 373 -27.13 -1.27 14.30
C TYR A 373 -26.34 -0.17 15.01
N ILE A 374 -26.95 0.42 16.04
CA ILE A 374 -26.38 1.46 16.88
C ILE A 374 -26.41 0.95 18.33
N GLN A 375 -25.28 1.04 19.03
CA GLN A 375 -25.22 0.74 20.45
C GLN A 375 -26.07 1.76 21.20
N ALA A 376 -26.96 1.33 22.08
CA ALA A 376 -27.79 2.26 22.82
C ALA A 376 -28.21 1.71 24.18
N ASN A 377 -28.51 2.61 25.11
CA ASN A 377 -29.16 2.24 26.36
C ASN A 377 -30.61 1.82 26.05
N PRO A 378 -31.04 0.61 26.47
CA PRO A 378 -32.43 0.22 26.29
C PRO A 378 -33.33 1.18 27.11
N PRO A 379 -34.46 1.67 26.57
CA PRO A 379 -35.12 1.25 25.32
C PRO A 379 -34.84 2.10 24.06
N ALA A 380 -33.80 2.95 24.08
CA ALA A 380 -33.33 3.79 22.97
C ALA A 380 -34.38 4.75 22.39
N LEU A 381 -35.18 5.41 23.24
CA LEU A 381 -36.27 6.29 22.78
C LEU A 381 -35.79 7.67 22.34
N THR A 382 -34.61 8.09 22.78
CA THR A 382 -34.06 9.43 22.50
C THR A 382 -32.70 9.35 21.83
N LEU A 383 -32.27 10.43 21.18
CA LEU A 383 -30.93 10.52 20.58
C LEU A 383 -29.81 10.46 21.64
N GLU A 384 -30.10 10.85 22.88
CA GLU A 384 -29.14 10.78 24.01
C GLU A 384 -28.86 9.34 24.44
N ASP A 385 -29.79 8.42 24.19
CA ASP A 385 -29.61 7.00 24.51
C ASP A 385 -28.64 6.30 23.53
N LEU A 386 -28.34 6.92 22.39
CA LEU A 386 -27.49 6.36 21.33
C LEU A 386 -26.00 6.54 21.65
N ASP A 387 -25.19 5.60 21.15
CA ASP A 387 -23.74 5.55 21.34
C ASP A 387 -23.33 5.66 22.81
N GLN A 388 -24.12 5.10 23.72
CA GLN A 388 -23.78 5.06 25.14
C GLN A 388 -22.83 3.89 25.41
N PRO A 389 -21.58 4.14 25.87
CA PRO A 389 -20.64 3.07 26.16
C PRO A 389 -21.06 2.32 27.42
N LEU A 390 -20.75 1.03 27.47
CA LEU A 390 -20.88 0.26 28.70
C LEU A 390 -19.61 0.42 29.54
N ILE A 391 -19.75 0.86 30.80
CA ILE A 391 -18.62 1.07 31.70
C ILE A 391 -18.50 -0.10 32.67
N THR A 392 -17.30 -0.64 32.84
CA THR A 392 -17.01 -1.71 33.79
C THR A 392 -15.65 -1.52 34.43
N SER A 393 -15.47 -2.04 35.65
CA SER A 393 -14.15 -2.08 36.30
C SER A 393 -13.76 -3.53 36.53
N ILE A 394 -12.51 -3.87 36.20
CA ILE A 394 -11.94 -5.20 36.41
C ILE A 394 -10.81 -5.14 37.42
N SER A 395 -10.81 -6.09 38.35
CA SER A 395 -9.70 -6.35 39.27
C SER A 395 -8.68 -7.27 38.63
N MET A 396 -7.59 -7.59 39.33
CA MET A 396 -6.61 -8.58 38.91
C MET A 396 -7.21 -10.00 38.93
N ASP A 397 -6.90 -10.81 37.91
CA ASP A 397 -7.32 -12.23 37.76
C ASP A 397 -8.84 -12.51 37.91
N GLY A 398 -9.67 -11.50 37.62
CA GLY A 398 -11.13 -11.57 37.66
C GLY A 398 -11.77 -11.89 36.30
N SER A 399 -13.10 -12.05 36.33
CA SER A 399 -13.94 -12.15 35.14
C SER A 399 -15.13 -11.22 35.26
N ALA A 400 -15.38 -10.41 34.23
CA ALA A 400 -16.58 -9.58 34.16
C ALA A 400 -17.55 -10.14 33.11
N SER A 401 -18.79 -10.41 33.50
CA SER A 401 -19.87 -10.83 32.59
C SER A 401 -20.85 -9.67 32.45
N LEU A 402 -21.03 -9.20 31.23
CA LEU A 402 -21.73 -7.95 30.93
C LEU A 402 -22.70 -8.14 29.77
N SER A 403 -23.74 -7.31 29.70
CA SER A 403 -24.66 -7.26 28.55
C SER A 403 -24.83 -5.84 28.02
N THR A 404 -25.03 -5.72 26.71
CA THR A 404 -25.34 -4.45 26.04
C THR A 404 -26.32 -4.67 24.90
N HIS A 405 -26.92 -3.59 24.41
CA HIS A 405 -28.04 -3.62 23.47
C HIS A 405 -27.70 -2.84 22.21
N MET A 406 -28.08 -3.41 21.07
CA MET A 406 -27.88 -2.86 19.74
C MET A 406 -29.23 -2.72 19.04
N PHE A 407 -29.57 -1.51 18.60
CA PHE A 407 -30.84 -1.20 17.95
C PHE A 407 -30.65 -0.92 16.47
N LYS A 408 -31.55 -1.45 15.64
CA LYS A 408 -31.50 -1.24 14.19
C LYS A 408 -31.63 0.25 13.85
N GLY A 409 -30.69 0.76 13.07
CA GLY A 409 -30.71 2.14 12.56
C GLY A 409 -31.78 2.35 11.49
N GLY A 410 -31.67 3.47 10.77
CA GLY A 410 -32.51 3.73 9.59
C GLY A 410 -32.21 2.81 8.41
N GLY A 411 -33.19 2.65 7.53
CA GLY A 411 -33.06 1.92 6.28
C GLY A 411 -33.57 2.73 5.09
N LEU A 412 -32.96 2.50 3.93
CA LEU A 412 -33.31 3.15 2.67
C LEU A 412 -33.60 2.09 1.60
N ASN A 413 -34.69 2.27 0.87
CA ASN A 413 -35.06 1.48 -0.30
C ASN A 413 -35.07 2.37 -1.54
N VAL A 414 -34.15 2.10 -2.48
CA VAL A 414 -33.96 2.95 -3.66
C VAL A 414 -34.46 2.28 -4.92
N THR A 415 -35.07 3.07 -5.79
CA THR A 415 -35.36 2.71 -7.16
C THR A 415 -34.71 3.73 -8.09
N VAL A 416 -34.03 3.27 -9.14
CA VAL A 416 -33.43 4.16 -10.14
C VAL A 416 -34.16 4.00 -11.47
N THR A 417 -34.58 5.12 -12.06
CA THR A 417 -35.34 5.15 -13.32
C THR A 417 -34.59 5.95 -14.39
N SER A 418 -34.47 5.41 -15.59
CA SER A 418 -33.96 6.11 -16.76
C SER A 418 -35.08 6.90 -17.45
N ILE A 419 -34.85 8.20 -17.67
CA ILE A 419 -35.78 9.13 -18.30
C ILE A 419 -35.08 9.96 -19.39
N ASP A 420 -35.87 10.62 -20.23
CA ASP A 420 -35.37 11.71 -21.08
C ASP A 420 -35.45 13.08 -20.38
N TRP A 421 -34.90 14.09 -21.04
CA TRP A 421 -34.81 15.48 -20.54
C TRP A 421 -36.14 16.26 -20.70
N GLN A 422 -37.18 15.66 -21.29
CA GLN A 422 -38.44 16.33 -21.59
C GLN A 422 -39.21 16.68 -20.31
N LYS A 423 -40.19 17.60 -20.43
CA LYS A 423 -41.08 17.97 -19.33
C LYS A 423 -42.54 17.89 -19.80
N PRO A 424 -43.34 16.93 -19.29
CA PRO A 424 -42.99 15.91 -18.30
C PRO A 424 -41.97 14.89 -18.84
N PRO A 425 -41.11 14.30 -17.97
CA PRO A 425 -40.13 13.31 -18.42
C PRO A 425 -40.78 12.02 -18.91
N VAL A 426 -40.24 11.44 -19.97
CA VAL A 426 -40.65 10.14 -20.50
C VAL A 426 -39.65 9.08 -20.06
N ILE A 427 -40.16 7.95 -19.59
CA ILE A 427 -39.35 6.79 -19.19
C ILE A 427 -38.69 6.18 -20.44
N ARG A 428 -37.38 5.93 -20.38
CA ARG A 428 -36.58 5.35 -21.46
C ARG A 428 -35.84 4.10 -20.98
N GLN A 429 -35.69 3.12 -21.87
CA GLN A 429 -34.82 1.98 -21.60
C GLN A 429 -33.37 2.42 -21.38
N TRP A 430 -32.61 1.64 -20.62
CA TRP A 430 -31.19 1.89 -20.42
C TRP A 430 -30.43 1.75 -21.76
N ALA A 431 -29.56 2.71 -22.07
CA ALA A 431 -28.78 2.74 -23.31
C ALA A 431 -27.45 1.97 -23.20
N TRP A 432 -27.00 1.71 -21.97
CA TRP A 432 -25.70 1.13 -21.64
C TRP A 432 -25.89 -0.15 -20.83
N ASP A 433 -25.93 -1.30 -21.51
CA ASP A 433 -26.13 -2.60 -20.86
C ASP A 433 -24.98 -2.92 -19.89
N LYS A 434 -25.32 -3.48 -18.72
CA LYS A 434 -24.37 -3.85 -17.65
C LYS A 434 -23.56 -2.69 -17.06
N ALA A 435 -23.83 -1.44 -17.47
CA ALA A 435 -23.18 -0.28 -16.87
C ALA A 435 -23.44 -0.24 -15.36
N PRO A 436 -22.43 -0.05 -14.51
CA PRO A 436 -22.62 0.11 -13.08
C PRO A 436 -23.53 1.29 -12.75
N ILE A 437 -24.35 1.12 -11.73
CA ILE A 437 -25.16 2.16 -11.12
C ILE A 437 -24.64 2.34 -9.70
N THR A 438 -23.97 3.45 -9.45
CA THR A 438 -23.37 3.76 -8.17
C THR A 438 -24.24 4.78 -7.45
N ILE A 439 -24.91 4.36 -6.39
CA ILE A 439 -25.80 5.23 -5.59
C ILE A 439 -25.09 5.60 -4.31
N LEU A 440 -24.81 6.89 -4.10
CA LEU A 440 -24.05 7.42 -2.97
C LEU A 440 -24.98 8.06 -1.96
N ILE A 441 -24.70 7.80 -0.67
CA ILE A 441 -25.45 8.37 0.44
C ILE A 441 -24.56 9.37 1.18
N TYR A 442 -25.09 10.56 1.41
CA TYR A 442 -24.46 11.62 2.19
C TYR A 442 -25.35 11.97 3.37
N ASP A 443 -24.76 12.16 4.54
CA ASP A 443 -25.44 12.85 5.63
C ASP A 443 -25.69 14.30 5.19
N PHE A 444 -26.95 14.74 5.22
CA PHE A 444 -27.33 16.03 4.67
C PHE A 444 -26.78 17.21 5.49
N ALA A 445 -26.68 17.05 6.82
CA ALA A 445 -26.27 18.11 7.72
C ALA A 445 -24.75 18.33 7.69
N SER A 446 -23.97 17.25 7.78
CA SER A 446 -22.51 17.31 7.78
C SER A 446 -21.90 17.30 6.37
N LYS A 447 -22.69 16.94 5.34
CA LYS A 447 -22.23 16.67 3.97
C LYS A 447 -21.21 15.53 3.88
N THR A 448 -21.11 14.69 4.91
CA THR A 448 -20.15 13.58 4.94
C THR A 448 -20.68 12.40 4.14
N PHE A 449 -19.84 11.84 3.29
CA PHE A 449 -20.11 10.59 2.60
C PHE A 449 -20.25 9.43 3.59
N VAL A 450 -21.29 8.61 3.44
CA VAL A 450 -21.53 7.43 4.28
C VAL A 450 -21.04 6.17 3.57
N ASP A 451 -21.76 5.70 2.55
CA ASP A 451 -21.35 4.61 1.67
C ASP A 451 -22.17 4.63 0.37
N ALA A 452 -21.81 3.79 -0.59
CA ALA A 452 -22.65 3.45 -1.72
C ALA A 452 -23.64 2.32 -1.39
N ILE A 453 -24.74 2.24 -2.13
CA ILE A 453 -25.71 1.15 -2.01
C ILE A 453 -25.24 -0.06 -2.79
N TYR A 454 -25.06 -1.17 -2.07
CA TYR A 454 -24.83 -2.49 -2.63
C TYR A 454 -26.07 -3.35 -2.43
N PHE A 455 -26.23 -4.35 -3.29
CA PHE A 455 -27.24 -5.39 -3.12
C PHE A 455 -26.56 -6.75 -2.92
N TRP A 456 -27.27 -7.66 -2.26
CA TRP A 456 -26.82 -9.03 -2.06
C TRP A 456 -27.13 -9.88 -3.29
N ASP A 457 -26.09 -10.34 -3.97
CA ASP A 457 -26.17 -11.33 -5.04
C ASP A 457 -26.10 -12.73 -4.40
N SER A 458 -27.26 -13.37 -4.28
CA SER A 458 -27.39 -14.66 -3.60
C SER A 458 -26.88 -15.84 -4.40
N ILE A 459 -26.65 -15.69 -5.72
CA ILE A 459 -26.01 -16.72 -6.54
C ILE A 459 -24.50 -16.75 -6.27
N ASN A 460 -23.89 -15.57 -6.22
CA ASN A 460 -22.45 -15.44 -6.04
C ASN A 460 -22.02 -15.25 -4.57
N TYR A 461 -22.98 -15.22 -3.63
CA TYR A 461 -22.74 -15.02 -2.20
C TYR A 461 -21.89 -13.77 -1.90
N MET A 462 -22.20 -12.65 -2.56
CA MET A 462 -21.43 -11.42 -2.42
C MET A 462 -22.26 -10.14 -2.56
N TRP A 463 -21.80 -9.06 -1.94
CA TRP A 463 -22.34 -7.72 -2.12
C TRP A 463 -21.82 -7.10 -3.42
N ARG A 464 -22.74 -6.61 -4.28
CA ARG A 464 -22.43 -6.06 -5.60
C ARG A 464 -23.08 -4.70 -5.82
N LEU A 465 -22.46 -3.89 -6.67
CA LEU A 465 -23.11 -2.70 -7.20
C LEU A 465 -24.19 -3.10 -8.19
N PRO A 466 -25.34 -2.41 -8.22
CA PRO A 466 -26.34 -2.63 -9.24
C PRO A 466 -25.78 -2.29 -10.63
N THR A 467 -26.34 -2.92 -11.64
CA THR A 467 -25.98 -2.69 -13.04
C THR A 467 -27.24 -2.38 -13.83
N ALA A 468 -27.13 -1.62 -14.91
CA ALA A 468 -28.22 -1.36 -15.83
C ALA A 468 -28.52 -2.60 -16.70
N ASN A 469 -29.77 -2.72 -17.15
CA ASN A 469 -30.19 -3.74 -18.10
C ASN A 469 -31.00 -3.07 -19.21
N SER A 470 -30.51 -3.13 -20.44
CA SER A 470 -31.08 -2.38 -21.58
C SER A 470 -32.48 -2.84 -22.00
N MET A 471 -32.95 -3.99 -21.52
CA MET A 471 -34.33 -4.45 -21.72
C MET A 471 -35.35 -3.68 -20.87
N PHE A 472 -34.88 -2.99 -19.82
CA PHE A 472 -35.72 -2.31 -18.83
C PHE A 472 -35.33 -0.84 -18.71
N SER A 473 -36.13 -0.08 -17.97
CA SER A 473 -35.91 1.35 -17.67
C SER A 473 -35.74 1.64 -16.18
N ILE A 474 -35.77 0.60 -15.35
CA ILE A 474 -35.83 0.68 -13.90
C ILE A 474 -34.85 -0.32 -13.28
N VAL A 475 -34.21 0.07 -12.18
CA VAL A 475 -33.37 -0.80 -11.36
C VAL A 475 -33.82 -0.69 -9.89
N PRO A 476 -34.18 -1.80 -9.22
CA PRO A 476 -34.25 -3.18 -9.74
C PRO A 476 -35.33 -3.41 -10.81
N TRP A 477 -35.09 -4.31 -11.77
CA TRP A 477 -36.08 -4.70 -12.79
C TRP A 477 -36.98 -5.89 -12.34
N PRO A 478 -38.15 -6.14 -12.97
CA PRO A 478 -39.13 -7.14 -12.52
C PRO A 478 -38.62 -8.58 -12.31
N ASN A 479 -37.51 -8.98 -12.94
CA ASN A 479 -36.89 -10.32 -12.82
C ASN A 479 -35.56 -10.33 -12.03
N TRP A 480 -35.34 -9.33 -11.19
CA TRP A 480 -34.12 -9.16 -10.41
C TRP A 480 -33.73 -10.41 -9.61
N LYS A 481 -34.66 -10.97 -8.83
CA LYS A 481 -34.44 -12.18 -8.02
C LYS A 481 -34.29 -13.47 -8.86
N LEU A 482 -34.75 -13.48 -10.11
CA LEU A 482 -34.44 -14.60 -11.01
C LEU A 482 -33.00 -14.52 -11.51
N THR A 483 -32.47 -13.29 -11.65
CA THR A 483 -31.12 -13.04 -12.17
C THR A 483 -30.04 -13.21 -11.11
N PHE A 484 -30.29 -12.75 -9.88
CA PHE A 484 -29.31 -12.77 -8.77
C PHE A 484 -29.67 -13.76 -7.65
N GLY A 485 -30.67 -14.60 -7.88
CA GLY A 485 -31.15 -15.65 -6.98
C GLY A 485 -32.29 -15.21 -6.05
N SER A 486 -33.04 -16.19 -5.56
CA SER A 486 -34.31 -15.97 -4.85
C SER A 486 -34.17 -15.20 -3.53
N LYS A 487 -32.98 -15.24 -2.92
CA LYS A 487 -32.64 -14.50 -1.69
C LYS A 487 -31.93 -13.18 -1.97
N ALA A 488 -31.78 -12.76 -3.23
CA ALA A 488 -31.18 -11.49 -3.56
C ALA A 488 -31.96 -10.33 -2.90
N SER A 489 -31.23 -9.34 -2.42
CA SER A 489 -31.85 -8.11 -1.95
C SER A 489 -32.26 -7.25 -3.15
N MET A 490 -33.27 -6.40 -2.96
CA MET A 490 -33.43 -5.22 -3.80
C MET A 490 -32.35 -4.18 -3.42
N LEU A 491 -32.48 -2.91 -3.85
CA LEU A 491 -31.58 -1.83 -3.42
C LEU A 491 -31.99 -1.30 -2.05
N VAL A 492 -32.00 -2.19 -1.07
CA VAL A 492 -32.30 -1.90 0.32
C VAL A 492 -30.99 -1.88 1.10
N SER A 493 -30.70 -0.77 1.76
CA SER A 493 -29.53 -0.61 2.62
C SER A 493 -29.95 -0.15 4.01
N ASN A 494 -29.28 -0.66 5.03
CA ASN A 494 -29.43 -0.23 6.42
C ASN A 494 -28.12 0.32 7.02
N GLY A 495 -27.11 0.54 6.19
CA GLY A 495 -25.79 1.01 6.59
C GLY A 495 -24.71 0.57 5.61
N SER A 496 -23.46 0.88 5.91
CA SER A 496 -22.33 0.53 5.05
C SER A 496 -22.03 -0.97 5.07
N THR A 497 -21.92 -1.58 3.88
CA THR A 497 -21.55 -3.00 3.73
C THR A 497 -20.04 -3.22 3.71
N ILE A 498 -19.25 -2.19 4.04
CA ILE A 498 -17.79 -2.19 3.94
C ILE A 498 -17.14 -3.31 4.74
N LEU A 499 -17.67 -3.63 5.94
CA LEU A 499 -17.13 -4.69 6.79
C LEU A 499 -17.29 -6.06 6.15
N GLU A 500 -18.46 -6.35 5.56
CA GLU A 500 -18.70 -7.63 4.89
C GLU A 500 -18.01 -7.72 3.52
N ARG A 501 -17.81 -6.59 2.83
CA ARG A 501 -17.17 -6.54 1.51
C ARG A 501 -15.66 -6.68 1.58
N ILE A 502 -15.01 -6.01 2.52
CA ILE A 502 -13.56 -5.99 2.65
C ILE A 502 -13.11 -7.03 3.69
N GLY A 503 -13.89 -7.22 4.75
CA GLY A 503 -13.51 -8.08 5.87
C GLY A 503 -12.47 -7.43 6.79
N PRO A 504 -11.87 -8.22 7.69
CA PRO A 504 -10.81 -7.74 8.59
C PRO A 504 -9.54 -7.32 7.84
N ASP A 505 -9.24 -8.02 6.75
CA ASP A 505 -8.08 -7.86 5.87
C ASP A 505 -8.47 -8.33 4.46
N LEU A 506 -7.88 -7.74 3.43
CA LEU A 506 -8.20 -8.04 2.03
C LEU A 506 -8.04 -9.54 1.73
N PRO A 507 -9.06 -10.20 1.12
CA PRO A 507 -8.96 -11.61 0.75
C PRO A 507 -7.87 -11.83 -0.31
N LEU A 508 -7.07 -12.90 -0.13
CA LEU A 508 -6.08 -13.33 -1.11
C LEU A 508 -6.82 -13.73 -2.40
N ARG A 509 -6.55 -13.05 -3.53
CA ARG A 509 -7.08 -13.52 -4.82
C ARG A 509 -6.31 -14.77 -5.22
N PHE A 510 -7.03 -15.84 -5.54
CA PHE A 510 -6.42 -17.03 -6.13
C PHE A 510 -6.15 -16.77 -7.61
N SER A 511 -4.93 -17.07 -8.07
CA SER A 511 -4.59 -17.05 -9.49
C SER A 511 -3.99 -18.41 -9.88
N PRO A 512 -4.05 -18.79 -11.17
CA PRO A 512 -3.47 -20.03 -11.68
C PRO A 512 -1.93 -20.10 -11.55
N PHE A 513 -1.26 -19.02 -11.14
CA PHE A 513 0.18 -18.97 -10.89
C PHE A 513 0.47 -18.67 -9.40
N PRO A 514 0.39 -19.67 -8.51
CA PRO A 514 0.40 -19.47 -7.04
C PRO A 514 1.63 -18.72 -6.52
N ASP A 515 2.82 -18.99 -7.07
CA ASP A 515 4.09 -18.37 -6.60
C ASP A 515 4.13 -16.85 -6.85
N ARG A 516 3.57 -16.39 -7.99
CA ARG A 516 3.47 -14.95 -8.33
C ARG A 516 2.34 -14.25 -7.59
N THR A 517 1.33 -15.02 -7.19
CA THR A 517 0.11 -14.54 -6.54
C THR A 517 0.37 -14.16 -5.09
N LEU A 518 1.22 -14.92 -4.39
CA LEU A 518 1.58 -14.65 -3.00
C LEU A 518 2.30 -13.31 -2.86
N MET A 519 3.34 -13.06 -3.67
CA MET A 519 4.09 -11.79 -3.69
C MET A 519 3.21 -10.59 -4.08
N SER A 520 2.35 -10.76 -5.09
CA SER A 520 1.43 -9.70 -5.52
C SER A 520 0.41 -9.37 -4.43
N ASN A 521 -0.09 -10.38 -3.71
CA ASN A 521 -1.02 -10.16 -2.60
C ASN A 521 -0.35 -9.50 -1.40
N VAL A 522 0.92 -9.84 -1.07
CA VAL A 522 1.70 -9.12 -0.04
C VAL A 522 1.85 -7.66 -0.40
N PHE A 523 2.27 -7.41 -1.64
CA PHE A 523 2.49 -6.06 -2.13
C PHE A 523 1.20 -5.24 -2.06
N ILE A 524 0.07 -5.80 -2.52
CA ILE A 524 -1.24 -5.13 -2.45
C ILE A 524 -1.66 -4.91 -0.99
N GLN A 525 -1.56 -5.90 -0.11
CA GLN A 525 -1.96 -5.71 1.29
C GLN A 525 -1.11 -4.64 1.99
N GLN A 526 0.21 -4.65 1.76
CA GLN A 526 1.14 -3.67 2.33
C GLN A 526 0.96 -2.27 1.75
N LEU A 527 0.59 -2.15 0.48
CA LEU A 527 0.34 -0.86 -0.16
C LEU A 527 -1.03 -0.27 0.27
N MET A 528 -2.04 -1.12 0.40
CA MET A 528 -3.44 -0.68 0.50
C MET A 528 -3.90 -0.46 1.94
N HIS A 529 -3.37 -1.21 2.91
CA HIS A 529 -3.83 -1.20 4.32
C HIS A 529 -5.37 -1.21 4.45
N ALA A 530 -6.03 -2.08 3.66
CA ALA A 530 -7.48 -2.12 3.57
C ALA A 530 -8.08 -3.25 4.43
N GLY A 531 -9.15 -2.92 5.15
CA GLY A 531 -9.81 -3.79 6.13
C GLY A 531 -9.91 -3.12 7.49
N PHE A 532 -10.87 -3.55 8.30
CA PHE A 532 -11.13 -2.91 9.59
C PHE A 532 -10.03 -3.18 10.65
N LEU A 533 -9.11 -4.13 10.40
CA LEU A 533 -7.96 -4.32 11.29
C LEU A 533 -6.91 -3.21 11.16
N TYR A 534 -6.74 -2.61 9.98
CA TYR A 534 -5.76 -1.53 9.77
C TYR A 534 -6.20 -0.21 10.42
N SER A 535 -7.48 0.11 10.41
CA SER A 535 -7.98 1.37 10.95
C SER A 535 -9.39 1.25 11.52
N SER A 536 -9.61 1.86 12.69
CA SER A 536 -10.95 2.01 13.26
C SER A 536 -11.84 2.97 12.48
N MET A 537 -11.25 3.82 11.64
CA MET A 537 -11.97 4.79 10.80
C MET A 537 -12.88 4.12 9.76
N VAL A 538 -12.75 2.81 9.56
CA VAL A 538 -13.63 2.02 8.67
C VAL A 538 -15.01 1.81 9.28
N TYR A 539 -15.14 1.78 10.62
CA TYR A 539 -16.42 1.51 11.31
C TYR A 539 -16.87 2.61 12.27
N ARG A 540 -16.00 3.53 12.68
CA ARG A 540 -16.36 4.62 13.60
C ARG A 540 -15.59 5.91 13.33
N ASP A 541 -16.14 7.04 13.78
CA ASP A 541 -15.43 8.32 13.80
C ASP A 541 -14.57 8.51 15.07
N VAL A 542 -13.99 9.71 15.19
CA VAL A 542 -13.15 10.11 16.34
C VAL A 542 -13.94 10.26 17.65
N ASN A 543 -15.26 10.48 17.56
CA ASN A 543 -16.17 10.60 18.70
C ASN A 543 -16.85 9.27 19.03
N PHE A 544 -16.39 8.16 18.44
CA PHE A 544 -16.91 6.80 18.60
C PHE A 544 -18.31 6.57 18.01
N LYS A 545 -18.84 7.50 17.20
CA LYS A 545 -20.08 7.32 16.44
C LYS A 545 -19.87 6.28 15.35
N SER A 546 -20.82 5.37 15.17
CA SER A 546 -20.76 4.36 14.11
C SER A 546 -20.83 5.01 12.72
N LEU A 547 -20.00 4.53 11.79
CA LEU A 547 -20.04 4.91 10.36
C LEU A 547 -20.74 3.87 9.48
N ILE A 548 -21.13 2.74 10.08
CA ILE A 548 -21.69 1.57 9.38
C ILE A 548 -23.19 1.40 9.60
N SER A 549 -23.85 2.40 10.18
CA SER A 549 -25.29 2.44 10.44
C SER A 549 -25.87 3.82 10.13
N PHE A 550 -27.12 3.87 9.68
CA PHE A 550 -27.81 5.13 9.48
C PHE A 550 -28.46 5.60 10.79
N TYR A 551 -28.05 6.77 11.25
CA TYR A 551 -28.68 7.47 12.38
C TYR A 551 -29.96 8.16 11.91
N PRO A 552 -30.92 8.42 12.81
CA PRO A 552 -32.09 9.22 12.48
C PRO A 552 -31.69 10.61 11.96
N GLY A 553 -32.20 11.01 10.80
CA GLY A 553 -31.79 12.27 10.17
C GLY A 553 -32.11 12.35 8.68
N PHE A 554 -31.79 13.50 8.08
CA PHE A 554 -31.90 13.73 6.64
C PHE A 554 -30.65 13.25 5.92
N TYR A 555 -30.84 12.51 4.84
CA TYR A 555 -29.78 12.03 3.96
C TYR A 555 -30.06 12.49 2.54
N SER A 556 -29.00 12.87 1.85
CA SER A 556 -29.00 13.13 0.42
C SER A 556 -28.50 11.90 -0.32
N VAL A 557 -29.13 11.59 -1.45
CA VAL A 557 -28.77 10.42 -2.26
C VAL A 557 -28.50 10.85 -3.70
N THR A 558 -27.33 10.50 -4.20
CA THR A 558 -26.94 10.76 -5.59
C THR A 558 -26.69 9.45 -6.33
N CYS A 559 -26.80 9.46 -7.65
CA CYS A 559 -26.71 8.27 -8.49
C CYS A 559 -25.86 8.58 -9.72
N TRP A 560 -24.92 7.68 -9.97
CA TRP A 560 -23.83 7.83 -10.92
C TRP A 560 -23.86 6.61 -11.85
N SER A 561 -23.95 6.84 -13.16
CA SER A 561 -23.84 5.77 -14.16
C SER A 561 -23.29 6.32 -15.47
N TYR A 562 -22.52 5.51 -16.19
CA TYR A 562 -21.93 5.89 -17.47
C TYR A 562 -23.02 6.27 -18.49
N GLY A 563 -22.87 7.42 -19.15
CA GLY A 563 -23.87 7.93 -20.10
C GLY A 563 -25.07 8.63 -19.49
N TYR A 564 -25.15 8.78 -18.16
CA TYR A 564 -26.29 9.36 -17.47
C TYR A 564 -25.90 10.47 -16.49
N VAL A 565 -26.76 11.48 -16.38
CA VAL A 565 -26.63 12.60 -15.44
C VAL A 565 -27.84 12.69 -14.51
N GLN A 566 -27.65 13.24 -13.31
CA GLN A 566 -28.71 13.45 -12.32
C GLN A 566 -28.85 14.93 -12.01
N GLU A 567 -30.07 15.47 -12.05
CA GLU A 567 -30.35 16.86 -11.71
C GLU A 567 -29.77 17.28 -10.33
N GLY A 568 -29.03 18.39 -10.31
CA GLY A 568 -28.33 18.90 -9.13
C GLY A 568 -27.01 18.18 -8.81
N VAL A 569 -26.51 17.31 -9.69
CA VAL A 569 -25.27 16.55 -9.51
C VAL A 569 -24.37 16.70 -10.74
N ARG A 570 -23.27 17.44 -10.61
CA ARG A 570 -22.22 17.59 -11.65
C ARG A 570 -20.90 16.99 -11.21
N THR A 571 -20.55 17.15 -9.94
CA THR A 571 -19.25 16.77 -9.39
C THR A 571 -19.44 15.93 -8.14
N LEU A 572 -18.45 15.08 -7.85
CA LEU A 572 -18.51 14.25 -6.66
C LEU A 572 -18.53 15.15 -5.40
N GLY A 573 -19.54 14.95 -4.55
CA GLY A 573 -19.77 15.74 -3.35
C GLY A 573 -20.98 16.65 -3.44
N ASP A 574 -21.54 16.86 -4.64
CA ASP A 574 -22.85 17.46 -4.80
C ASP A 574 -23.91 16.62 -4.09
N LEU A 575 -24.87 17.28 -3.44
CA LEU A 575 -25.94 16.61 -2.69
C LEU A 575 -27.17 16.29 -3.55
N GLY A 576 -27.23 16.76 -4.79
CA GLY A 576 -28.40 16.56 -5.65
C GLY A 576 -29.70 17.10 -5.04
N LYS A 577 -30.83 16.63 -5.57
CA LYS A 577 -32.18 17.02 -5.12
C LYS A 577 -32.94 15.94 -4.36
N GLU A 578 -32.42 14.72 -4.34
CA GLU A 578 -33.09 13.58 -3.73
C GLU A 578 -32.71 13.48 -2.25
N ILE A 579 -33.58 14.00 -1.37
CA ILE A 579 -33.39 14.05 0.08
C ILE A 579 -34.47 13.21 0.75
N VAL A 580 -34.07 12.40 1.73
CA VAL A 580 -34.95 11.48 2.47
C VAL A 580 -34.67 11.55 3.96
N TYR A 581 -35.72 11.50 4.77
CA TYR A 581 -35.57 11.36 6.22
C TYR A 581 -35.60 9.89 6.61
N LEU A 582 -34.63 9.45 7.41
CA LEU A 582 -34.54 8.10 7.92
C LEU A 582 -34.97 8.06 9.38
N ASN A 583 -35.90 7.15 9.70
CA ASN A 583 -36.33 6.85 11.07
C ASN A 583 -35.60 5.60 11.58
N MET A 584 -35.32 5.54 12.88
CA MET A 584 -34.73 4.35 13.50
C MET A 584 -35.64 3.12 13.36
N GLY A 585 -35.09 1.98 12.96
CA GLY A 585 -35.83 0.74 12.67
C GLY A 585 -36.71 0.78 11.41
N GLY A 586 -36.94 1.97 10.83
CA GLY A 586 -37.81 2.19 9.68
C GLY A 586 -37.12 2.02 8.33
N LEU A 587 -37.93 1.87 7.28
CA LEU A 587 -37.48 1.84 5.88
C LEU A 587 -38.15 2.98 5.12
N SER A 588 -37.35 3.86 4.52
CA SER A 588 -37.84 4.97 3.68
C SER A 588 -37.63 4.66 2.21
N ASP A 589 -38.61 4.97 1.36
CA ASP A 589 -38.53 4.76 -0.09
C ASP A 589 -38.05 6.03 -0.82
N LEU A 590 -37.21 5.86 -1.84
CA LEU A 590 -36.72 6.95 -2.68
C LEU A 590 -36.64 6.50 -4.16
N ASN A 591 -37.09 7.35 -5.08
CA ASN A 591 -36.94 7.14 -6.52
C ASN A 591 -35.99 8.19 -7.11
N ILE A 592 -34.89 7.74 -7.70
CA ILE A 592 -33.90 8.59 -8.35
C ILE A 592 -34.10 8.50 -9.87
N ARG A 593 -34.14 9.66 -10.52
CA ARG A 593 -34.26 9.75 -11.99
C ARG A 593 -32.93 10.14 -12.61
N LEU A 594 -32.50 9.36 -13.60
CA LEU A 594 -31.30 9.61 -14.40
C LEU A 594 -31.69 10.00 -15.82
N ILE A 595 -31.03 11.02 -16.36
CA ILE A 595 -31.26 11.57 -17.69
C ILE A 595 -30.10 11.15 -18.60
N LYS A 596 -30.41 10.71 -19.82
CA LYS A 596 -29.37 10.37 -20.81
C LYS A 596 -28.53 11.62 -21.16
N GLY A 597 -27.21 11.51 -21.02
CA GLY A 597 -26.25 12.56 -21.34
C GLY A 597 -25.96 12.70 -22.85
N VAL A 598 -24.92 13.48 -23.18
CA VAL A 598 -24.39 13.64 -24.54
C VAL A 598 -23.43 12.49 -24.88
N GLU A 599 -23.36 12.10 -26.16
CA GLU A 599 -22.37 11.13 -26.67
C GLU A 599 -21.46 11.77 -27.74
N PHE A 600 -20.17 11.39 -27.77
CA PHE A 600 -19.20 11.84 -28.76
C PHE A 600 -18.72 10.69 -29.66
N ASN A 601 -18.70 10.93 -30.97
CA ASN A 601 -18.04 10.10 -31.97
C ASN A 601 -16.78 10.83 -32.44
N ILE A 602 -15.62 10.23 -32.21
CA ILE A 602 -14.32 10.87 -32.43
C ILE A 602 -13.56 10.07 -33.48
N THR A 603 -13.16 10.70 -34.57
CA THR A 603 -12.31 10.10 -35.60
C THR A 603 -10.94 10.77 -35.55
N VAL A 604 -9.88 9.98 -35.36
CA VAL A 604 -8.49 10.44 -35.28
C VAL A 604 -7.75 9.99 -36.54
N VAL A 605 -7.11 10.93 -37.22
CA VAL A 605 -6.25 10.68 -38.39
C VAL A 605 -4.84 11.21 -38.14
N PHE A 606 -3.84 10.55 -38.71
CA PHE A 606 -2.43 10.85 -38.46
C PHE A 606 -1.79 11.57 -39.64
N ARG A 607 -0.91 12.53 -39.37
CA ARG A 607 -0.07 13.19 -40.37
C ARG A 607 1.41 13.10 -40.01
N LYS A 608 2.25 13.03 -41.04
CA LYS A 608 3.69 13.25 -40.96
C LYS A 608 4.03 14.35 -41.95
N GLU A 609 4.69 15.42 -41.48
CA GLU A 609 5.10 16.55 -42.32
C GLU A 609 3.93 17.14 -43.14
N GLY A 610 2.74 17.22 -42.52
CA GLY A 610 1.53 17.74 -43.15
C GLY A 610 0.79 16.78 -44.12
N VAL A 611 1.27 15.55 -44.34
CA VAL A 611 0.64 14.55 -45.21
C VAL A 611 0.07 13.39 -44.38
N LEU A 612 -1.09 12.84 -44.77
CA LEU A 612 -1.68 11.69 -44.07
C LEU A 612 -0.71 10.49 -44.05
N THR A 613 -0.58 9.86 -42.88
CA THR A 613 0.36 8.77 -42.62
C THR A 613 -0.30 7.65 -41.81
N THR A 614 0.45 6.56 -41.59
CA THR A 614 0.08 5.46 -40.70
C THR A 614 0.88 5.50 -39.40
N LEU A 615 0.40 4.80 -38.37
CA LEU A 615 1.16 4.61 -37.14
C LEU A 615 2.48 3.85 -37.38
N PRO A 616 3.64 4.35 -36.93
CA PRO A 616 4.93 3.69 -37.13
C PRO A 616 5.15 2.47 -36.22
N TYR A 617 4.52 2.46 -35.04
CA TYR A 617 4.69 1.42 -34.02
C TYR A 617 3.33 0.99 -33.45
N ASN A 618 3.36 -0.09 -32.69
CA ASN A 618 2.28 -0.50 -31.82
C ASN A 618 2.08 0.55 -30.72
N MET A 619 0.85 0.99 -30.50
CA MET A 619 0.56 2.11 -29.60
C MET A 619 -0.64 1.85 -28.68
N SER A 620 -0.65 2.56 -27.56
CA SER A 620 -1.85 2.83 -26.75
C SER A 620 -2.34 4.26 -26.98
N MET A 621 -3.64 4.49 -26.86
CA MET A 621 -4.26 5.81 -27.02
C MET A 621 -5.11 6.15 -25.79
N ARG A 622 -5.16 7.44 -25.49
CA ARG A 622 -6.04 8.04 -24.49
C ARG A 622 -6.75 9.25 -25.09
N ILE A 623 -8.03 9.35 -24.80
CA ILE A 623 -8.90 10.47 -25.18
C ILE A 623 -9.44 11.08 -23.89
N ARG A 624 -9.37 12.41 -23.77
CA ARG A 624 -9.89 13.18 -22.64
C ARG A 624 -10.65 14.40 -23.14
N VAL A 625 -11.82 14.64 -22.58
CA VAL A 625 -12.68 15.77 -22.93
C VAL A 625 -12.94 16.60 -21.69
N TYR A 626 -12.67 17.89 -21.81
CA TYR A 626 -12.78 18.87 -20.74
C TYR A 626 -13.86 19.90 -21.05
N ASP A 627 -14.53 20.40 -20.02
CA ASP A 627 -15.40 21.56 -20.13
C ASP A 627 -14.59 22.88 -20.14
N GLU A 628 -15.29 24.02 -20.21
CA GLU A 628 -14.67 25.35 -20.22
C GLU A 628 -14.00 25.76 -18.89
N ASN A 629 -14.29 25.04 -17.80
CA ASN A 629 -13.66 25.20 -16.50
C ASN A 629 -12.50 24.21 -16.27
N ASP A 630 -12.06 23.54 -17.35
CA ASP A 630 -11.03 22.50 -17.36
C ASP A 630 -11.38 21.29 -16.46
N MET A 631 -12.67 21.00 -16.28
CA MET A 631 -13.16 19.78 -15.62
C MET A 631 -13.23 18.63 -16.63
N LEU A 632 -12.67 17.47 -16.27
CA LEU A 632 -12.76 16.26 -17.10
C LEU A 632 -14.19 15.71 -17.10
N VAL A 633 -14.86 15.67 -18.25
CA VAL A 633 -16.25 15.22 -18.39
C VAL A 633 -16.39 13.88 -19.12
N ALA A 634 -15.40 13.51 -19.94
CA ALA A 634 -15.37 12.21 -20.60
C ALA A 634 -13.95 11.78 -20.89
N ALA A 635 -13.71 10.47 -20.84
CA ALA A 635 -12.40 9.92 -21.17
C ALA A 635 -12.49 8.43 -21.47
N ALA A 636 -11.56 7.98 -22.28
CA ALA A 636 -11.35 6.57 -22.55
C ALA A 636 -9.88 6.31 -22.86
N SER A 637 -9.42 5.08 -22.62
CA SER A 637 -8.11 4.65 -23.05
C SER A 637 -8.15 3.23 -23.56
N THR A 638 -7.15 2.81 -24.32
CA THR A 638 -7.15 1.48 -24.94
C THR A 638 -7.16 0.33 -23.92
N SER A 639 -6.68 0.54 -22.70
CA SER A 639 -6.76 -0.42 -21.58
C SER A 639 -8.08 -0.36 -20.83
N LEU A 640 -8.85 0.72 -21.02
CA LEU A 640 -10.06 1.00 -20.27
C LEU A 640 -11.06 1.73 -21.17
N ASP A 641 -11.83 0.92 -21.88
CA ASP A 641 -12.85 1.31 -22.84
C ASP A 641 -14.22 0.76 -22.38
N ALA A 642 -15.22 1.63 -22.31
CA ALA A 642 -16.58 1.24 -21.95
C ALA A 642 -17.18 0.27 -22.98
N GLY A 643 -16.91 0.47 -24.27
CA GLY A 643 -17.45 -0.37 -25.34
C GLY A 643 -16.99 -1.81 -25.22
N ALA A 644 -15.68 -2.02 -25.11
CA ALA A 644 -15.10 -3.34 -24.90
C ALA A 644 -15.45 -3.94 -23.52
N ALA A 645 -15.40 -3.16 -22.43
CA ALA A 645 -15.70 -3.65 -21.08
C ALA A 645 -17.15 -4.10 -20.91
N LEU A 646 -18.09 -3.34 -21.48
CA LEU A 646 -19.53 -3.64 -21.44
C LEU A 646 -19.97 -4.59 -22.56
N GLN A 647 -19.06 -4.96 -23.48
CA GLN A 647 -19.30 -5.83 -24.63
C GLN A 647 -20.35 -5.27 -25.61
N ILE A 648 -20.28 -3.96 -25.87
CA ILE A 648 -21.17 -3.23 -26.77
C ILE A 648 -20.52 -3.17 -28.15
N LYS A 649 -21.20 -3.70 -29.18
CA LYS A 649 -20.61 -3.89 -30.52
C LYS A 649 -20.42 -2.60 -31.32
N ASP A 650 -21.15 -1.56 -30.98
CA ASP A 650 -21.22 -0.27 -31.69
C ASP A 650 -20.65 0.90 -30.86
N ALA A 651 -19.93 0.61 -29.78
CA ALA A 651 -19.29 1.60 -28.93
C ALA A 651 -17.83 1.20 -28.63
N GLY A 652 -17.00 2.19 -28.30
CA GLY A 652 -15.59 2.00 -27.95
C GLY A 652 -14.62 2.24 -29.10
N PHE A 653 -13.40 1.70 -28.99
CA PHE A 653 -12.34 1.93 -29.97
C PHE A 653 -12.48 1.05 -31.22
N PHE A 654 -12.31 1.66 -32.38
CA PHE A 654 -12.23 1.03 -33.70
C PHE A 654 -10.94 1.46 -34.39
N VAL A 655 -10.26 0.50 -34.99
CA VAL A 655 -9.03 0.69 -35.75
C VAL A 655 -9.31 0.23 -37.17
N ASP A 656 -9.26 1.15 -38.14
CA ASP A 656 -9.58 0.89 -39.55
C ASP A 656 -10.90 0.07 -39.70
N ASN A 657 -11.97 0.55 -39.05
CA ASN A 657 -13.31 -0.06 -38.95
C ASN A 657 -13.44 -1.37 -38.14
N LYS A 658 -12.38 -1.83 -37.49
CA LYS A 658 -12.41 -3.03 -36.64
C LYS A 658 -12.41 -2.65 -35.17
N GLN A 659 -13.42 -3.09 -34.42
CA GLN A 659 -13.44 -2.90 -32.97
C GLN A 659 -12.26 -3.62 -32.33
N ILE A 660 -11.56 -2.94 -31.42
CA ILE A 660 -10.50 -3.53 -30.60
C ILE A 660 -11.03 -3.84 -29.20
N GLY A 661 -10.50 -4.89 -28.56
CA GLY A 661 -10.86 -5.25 -27.19
C GLY A 661 -10.09 -4.42 -26.16
N LEU A 662 -10.37 -4.66 -24.87
CA LEU A 662 -9.60 -4.09 -23.77
C LEU A 662 -8.13 -4.53 -23.88
N ALA A 663 -7.22 -3.56 -23.87
CA ALA A 663 -5.80 -3.85 -23.85
C ALA A 663 -5.37 -4.40 -22.48
N GLY A 664 -4.85 -5.63 -22.48
CA GLY A 664 -4.29 -6.31 -21.32
C GLY A 664 -3.71 -7.65 -21.77
N ALA A 665 -2.43 -7.90 -21.52
CA ALA A 665 -1.61 -9.01 -22.01
C ALA A 665 -0.94 -8.81 -23.40
N SER A 666 -0.55 -9.91 -24.07
CA SER A 666 0.48 -10.02 -25.12
C SER A 666 0.13 -9.48 -26.52
N ILE A 667 -0.99 -8.78 -26.70
CA ILE A 667 -1.45 -8.25 -28.00
C ILE A 667 -1.48 -6.71 -27.93
N SER A 668 -0.91 -6.07 -28.95
CA SER A 668 -0.89 -4.60 -29.07
C SER A 668 -2.31 -4.01 -29.09
N PRO A 669 -2.57 -2.89 -28.37
CA PRO A 669 -3.86 -2.20 -28.40
C PRO A 669 -4.21 -1.66 -29.79
N ILE A 670 -3.29 -0.92 -30.40
CA ILE A 670 -3.43 -0.35 -31.74
C ILE A 670 -2.22 -0.81 -32.55
N PRO A 671 -2.40 -1.62 -33.61
CA PRO A 671 -1.30 -2.09 -34.43
C PRO A 671 -0.58 -0.98 -35.22
N ALA A 672 0.74 -1.15 -35.42
CA ALA A 672 1.47 -0.41 -36.42
C ALA A 672 0.82 -0.55 -37.81
N GLY A 673 0.87 0.51 -38.62
CA GLY A 673 0.23 0.56 -39.94
C GLY A 673 -1.23 1.07 -39.93
N THR A 674 -1.81 1.32 -38.76
CA THR A 674 -3.16 1.91 -38.63
C THR A 674 -3.26 3.28 -39.29
N GLN A 675 -4.32 3.54 -40.05
CA GLN A 675 -4.59 4.84 -40.69
C GLN A 675 -5.57 5.70 -39.88
N ILE A 676 -6.62 5.07 -39.36
CA ILE A 676 -7.73 5.75 -38.69
C ILE A 676 -8.04 5.04 -37.38
N VAL A 677 -8.16 5.82 -36.31
CA VAL A 677 -8.69 5.36 -35.04
C VAL A 677 -9.99 6.10 -34.76
N GLU A 678 -11.07 5.37 -34.52
CA GLU A 678 -12.35 5.95 -34.11
C GLU A 678 -12.67 5.55 -32.67
N TYR A 679 -13.25 6.46 -31.90
CA TYR A 679 -13.99 6.12 -30.70
C TYR A 679 -15.47 6.42 -30.92
N LYS A 680 -16.32 5.38 -30.83
CA LYS A 680 -17.77 5.51 -31.04
C LYS A 680 -18.48 5.60 -29.69
N ARG A 681 -19.42 6.54 -29.60
CA ARG A 681 -20.35 6.72 -28.47
C ARG A 681 -19.64 6.92 -27.11
N LEU A 682 -18.66 7.82 -27.05
CA LEU A 682 -18.06 8.25 -25.79
C LEU A 682 -19.08 9.05 -24.98
N ALA A 683 -19.56 8.48 -23.89
CA ALA A 683 -20.70 9.00 -23.14
C ALA A 683 -20.35 9.43 -21.72
N GLY A 684 -19.07 9.68 -21.43
CA GLY A 684 -18.61 10.22 -20.15
C GLY A 684 -17.42 9.46 -19.60
N LEU A 685 -17.37 9.29 -18.28
CA LEU A 685 -16.30 8.57 -17.60
C LEU A 685 -16.79 7.17 -17.20
N TYR A 686 -16.17 6.14 -17.76
CA TYR A 686 -16.41 4.74 -17.38
C TYR A 686 -15.19 4.18 -16.67
N SER A 687 -15.29 4.01 -15.37
CA SER A 687 -14.24 3.51 -14.50
C SER A 687 -12.90 4.12 -14.86
N TYR A 688 -12.88 5.42 -15.24
CA TYR A 688 -11.72 6.21 -15.65
C TYR A 688 -11.24 7.17 -14.56
N SER A 689 -9.93 7.30 -14.37
CA SER A 689 -9.32 8.21 -13.40
C SER A 689 -7.97 8.61 -13.98
N ASP A 690 -7.60 9.88 -13.83
CA ASP A 690 -6.25 10.27 -14.20
C ASP A 690 -5.23 9.53 -13.31
N PRO A 691 -4.11 9.09 -13.88
CA PRO A 691 -3.08 8.31 -13.19
C PRO A 691 -2.29 9.21 -12.24
N SER A 692 -2.91 9.59 -11.13
CA SER A 692 -2.20 10.04 -9.93
C SER A 692 -2.21 8.90 -8.92
N LEU A 693 -1.10 8.69 -8.21
CA LEU A 693 -0.99 7.64 -7.20
C LEU A 693 -2.16 7.71 -6.19
N THR A 694 -2.59 8.92 -5.84
CA THR A 694 -3.68 9.20 -4.89
C THR A 694 -5.06 8.81 -5.42
N GLU A 695 -5.40 9.15 -6.67
CA GLU A 695 -6.72 8.86 -7.24
C GLU A 695 -6.85 7.37 -7.63
N ALA A 696 -5.72 6.77 -7.99
CA ALA A 696 -5.65 5.39 -8.42
C ALA A 696 -5.77 4.43 -7.19
N LEU A 697 -5.25 4.85 -6.02
CA LEU A 697 -5.57 4.27 -4.70
C LEU A 697 -7.04 4.45 -4.31
N ARG A 698 -7.65 5.61 -4.62
CA ARG A 698 -9.07 5.90 -4.34
C ARG A 698 -10.01 4.90 -5.03
N ARG A 699 -9.72 4.49 -6.27
CA ARG A 699 -10.51 3.47 -7.00
C ARG A 699 -10.47 2.07 -6.41
N LEU A 700 -9.36 1.71 -5.78
CA LEU A 700 -9.20 0.36 -5.24
C LEU A 700 -9.95 0.18 -3.93
N ILE A 701 -10.23 1.29 -3.24
CA ILE A 701 -10.92 1.32 -1.95
C ILE A 701 -12.40 1.76 -2.12
N ARG A 702 -12.76 2.41 -3.23
CA ARG A 702 -14.13 2.88 -3.53
C ARG A 702 -14.72 2.30 -4.81
N PHE A 703 -16.04 2.39 -4.91
CA PHE A 703 -16.84 2.11 -6.11
C PHE A 703 -16.44 3.03 -7.29
N PRO A 704 -16.69 2.61 -8.55
CA PRO A 704 -16.55 3.48 -9.72
C PRO A 704 -17.56 4.63 -9.66
N ILE A 705 -17.10 5.85 -9.96
CA ILE A 705 -17.93 7.07 -10.07
C ILE A 705 -18.14 7.35 -11.56
N ASP A 706 -18.88 6.45 -12.19
CA ASP A 706 -19.18 6.57 -13.62
C ASP A 706 -20.24 7.64 -13.82
N HIS A 707 -20.06 8.53 -14.79
CA HIS A 707 -21.07 9.56 -15.09
C HIS A 707 -21.15 9.87 -16.56
N GLY A 708 -22.30 10.43 -16.93
CA GLY A 708 -22.59 10.99 -18.23
C GLY A 708 -22.11 12.42 -18.41
N ILE A 709 -22.20 12.87 -19.66
CA ILE A 709 -21.83 14.22 -20.06
C ILE A 709 -23.06 15.12 -19.97
N TRP A 710 -22.97 16.18 -19.17
CA TRP A 710 -23.99 17.22 -19.14
C TRP A 710 -24.00 18.01 -20.45
N GLY A 711 -25.16 18.10 -21.07
CA GLY A 711 -25.41 18.96 -22.23
C GLY A 711 -26.42 20.07 -21.93
N ASN A 712 -26.79 20.80 -22.96
CA ASN A 712 -27.80 21.85 -22.87
C ASN A 712 -29.20 21.23 -22.68
N SER A 713 -30.12 21.99 -22.11
CA SER A 713 -31.52 21.58 -21.93
C SER A 713 -32.45 22.77 -22.09
N LEU A 714 -33.54 22.58 -22.84
CA LEU A 714 -34.59 23.59 -23.00
C LEU A 714 -35.38 23.85 -21.71
N ASN A 715 -35.32 22.94 -20.74
CA ASN A 715 -36.19 22.93 -19.55
C ASN A 715 -35.55 23.51 -18.29
N ASN A 716 -34.43 24.25 -18.40
CA ASN A 716 -33.64 24.80 -17.29
C ASN A 716 -33.42 23.78 -16.16
N LEU A 717 -32.71 22.70 -16.48
CA LEU A 717 -32.32 21.69 -15.51
C LEU A 717 -31.11 22.16 -14.72
N ASP A 718 -31.18 22.00 -13.41
CA ASP A 718 -30.04 22.24 -12.53
C ASP A 718 -28.95 21.20 -12.82
N GLY A 719 -27.83 21.63 -13.38
CA GLY A 719 -26.82 20.75 -13.96
C GLY A 719 -26.58 20.93 -15.47
N SER A 720 -27.49 21.57 -16.20
CA SER A 720 -27.36 21.78 -17.65
C SER A 720 -26.10 22.58 -18.04
N TYR A 721 -25.44 22.18 -19.13
CA TYR A 721 -24.20 22.79 -19.59
C TYR A 721 -24.42 23.50 -20.93
N SER A 722 -24.09 24.79 -20.99
CA SER A 722 -24.25 25.62 -22.19
C SER A 722 -22.94 25.89 -22.95
N GLY A 723 -21.80 25.55 -22.37
CA GLY A 723 -20.47 25.83 -22.94
C GLY A 723 -20.04 24.83 -24.02
N ASN A 724 -18.83 25.03 -24.55
CA ASN A 724 -18.18 24.10 -25.48
C ASN A 724 -17.22 23.17 -24.74
N TRP A 725 -16.78 22.08 -25.37
CA TRP A 725 -15.80 21.17 -24.78
C TRP A 725 -14.46 21.23 -25.52
N LYS A 726 -13.35 20.99 -24.83
CA LYS A 726 -12.01 20.84 -25.39
C LYS A 726 -11.62 19.37 -25.37
N ILE A 727 -10.99 18.87 -26.43
CA ILE A 727 -10.51 17.49 -26.50
C ILE A 727 -8.99 17.42 -26.52
N ILE A 728 -8.45 16.47 -25.78
CA ILE A 728 -7.04 16.09 -25.75
C ILE A 728 -6.94 14.62 -26.14
N VAL A 729 -6.05 14.32 -27.07
CA VAL A 729 -5.75 12.95 -27.50
C VAL A 729 -4.25 12.72 -27.35
N GLU A 730 -3.89 11.63 -26.69
CA GLU A 730 -2.50 11.25 -26.44
C GLU A 730 -2.27 9.83 -26.94
N LEU A 731 -1.15 9.60 -27.62
CA LEU A 731 -0.71 8.27 -28.02
C LEU A 731 0.69 8.01 -27.47
N THR A 732 0.95 6.77 -27.13
CA THR A 732 2.24 6.32 -26.60
C THR A 732 2.62 4.97 -27.19
N ASN A 733 3.92 4.75 -27.39
CA ASN A 733 4.45 3.47 -27.86
C ASN A 733 4.18 2.35 -26.83
N TRP A 734 3.86 1.16 -27.32
CA TRP A 734 3.57 -0.02 -26.50
C TRP A 734 4.78 -0.96 -26.42
N TYR A 735 5.27 -1.24 -25.20
CA TYR A 735 6.46 -2.07 -24.93
C TYR A 735 6.13 -3.34 -24.14
N TYR A 736 6.91 -4.42 -24.34
CA TYR A 736 6.71 -5.73 -23.69
C TYR A 736 7.38 -5.84 -22.30
N HIS A 737 6.73 -6.52 -21.34
CA HIS A 737 7.22 -6.71 -19.96
C HIS A 737 8.55 -7.47 -19.88
N SER A 738 8.82 -8.35 -20.84
CA SER A 738 10.00 -9.21 -20.84
C SER A 738 11.28 -8.45 -21.15
N MET A 739 11.16 -7.18 -21.51
CA MET A 739 12.30 -6.35 -21.88
C MET A 739 12.71 -5.43 -20.72
N PHE A 740 11.76 -4.88 -19.93
CA PHE A 740 12.05 -3.82 -18.92
C PHE A 740 11.18 -3.97 -17.65
N TYR A 741 11.74 -4.35 -16.48
CA TYR A 741 11.04 -4.29 -15.18
C TYR A 741 11.97 -4.25 -13.94
N PRO A 742 11.68 -3.40 -12.91
CA PRO A 742 10.69 -2.32 -12.92
C PRO A 742 11.06 -1.24 -13.95
N PRO A 743 10.08 -0.57 -14.59
CA PRO A 743 10.37 0.44 -15.58
C PRO A 743 11.07 1.63 -14.90
N PRO A 744 12.18 2.16 -15.48
CA PRO A 744 12.74 3.41 -15.02
C PRO A 744 11.73 4.57 -15.15
N PRO A 745 11.69 5.51 -14.20
CA PRO A 745 11.04 6.80 -14.39
C PRO A 745 11.44 7.40 -15.74
N ALA A 746 10.47 7.92 -16.49
CA ALA A 746 10.61 8.49 -17.84
C ALA A 746 10.90 7.51 -18.99
N LEU A 747 10.98 6.18 -18.77
CA LEU A 747 11.03 5.23 -19.89
C LEU A 747 9.65 5.14 -20.56
N LEU A 748 9.62 5.10 -21.89
CA LEU A 748 8.38 5.03 -22.66
C LEU A 748 7.63 3.75 -22.31
N HIS A 749 6.53 3.88 -21.58
CA HIS A 749 5.61 2.80 -21.40
C HIS A 749 4.21 3.34 -21.66
N GLY A 750 3.60 2.86 -22.73
CA GLY A 750 2.16 2.75 -22.82
C GLY A 750 1.55 2.03 -21.62
N GLU A 751 0.26 1.75 -21.67
CA GLU A 751 -0.46 1.08 -20.59
C GLU A 751 0.22 -0.27 -20.18
N THR A 752 0.99 -0.26 -19.08
CA THR A 752 1.74 -1.42 -18.56
C THR A 752 0.87 -2.64 -18.20
N HIS A 753 1.19 -3.82 -18.69
CA HIS A 753 0.29 -4.98 -18.73
C HIS A 753 0.50 -5.98 -17.57
N LEU A 754 1.19 -5.60 -16.49
CA LEU A 754 1.59 -6.52 -15.42
C LEU A 754 0.54 -6.73 -14.32
N THR A 755 -0.46 -5.86 -14.20
CA THR A 755 -1.54 -5.99 -13.21
C THR A 755 -2.83 -5.35 -13.72
N ASN A 756 -3.99 -5.66 -13.14
CA ASN A 756 -5.22 -4.86 -13.32
C ASN A 756 -5.09 -3.39 -12.84
N LEU A 757 -3.90 -2.96 -12.41
CA LEU A 757 -3.56 -1.66 -11.84
C LEU A 757 -2.73 -0.80 -12.81
N THR A 758 -2.68 -1.18 -14.09
CA THR A 758 -2.03 -0.43 -15.17
C THR A 758 -2.38 1.05 -15.22
N PHE A 759 -3.64 1.36 -14.90
CA PHE A 759 -4.18 2.71 -14.89
C PHE A 759 -3.57 3.61 -13.80
N LEU A 760 -2.75 3.07 -12.88
CA LEU A 760 -2.11 3.84 -11.81
C LEU A 760 -0.83 4.59 -12.27
N LEU A 761 -0.24 4.26 -13.44
CA LEU A 761 1.04 4.84 -13.87
C LEU A 761 0.84 6.05 -14.81
N PRO A 762 1.36 7.24 -14.44
CA PRO A 762 1.29 8.41 -15.31
C PRO A 762 2.17 8.22 -16.55
N TYR A 763 1.70 8.72 -17.70
CA TYR A 763 2.60 8.96 -18.83
C TYR A 763 3.58 10.05 -18.40
N ASN A 764 4.85 9.73 -18.50
CA ASN A 764 5.96 10.62 -18.15
C ASN A 764 6.64 11.19 -19.41
N HIS A 765 5.98 11.11 -20.57
CA HIS A 765 6.52 11.57 -21.86
C HIS A 765 5.41 12.01 -22.83
N LEU A 766 5.78 12.78 -23.86
CA LEU A 766 4.85 13.38 -24.83
C LEU A 766 4.27 12.42 -25.88
N GLY A 767 4.97 11.33 -26.20
CA GLY A 767 4.54 10.34 -27.20
C GLY A 767 4.73 10.80 -28.67
N PRO A 768 4.56 9.91 -29.66
CA PRO A 768 4.94 10.16 -31.06
C PRO A 768 4.10 11.19 -31.82
N PHE A 769 2.91 11.50 -31.33
CA PHE A 769 1.96 12.37 -32.04
C PHE A 769 1.49 13.51 -31.14
N GLU A 770 1.20 14.65 -31.75
CA GLU A 770 0.69 15.82 -31.06
C GLU A 770 -0.56 16.40 -31.71
N LEU A 771 -1.37 17.03 -30.88
CA LEU A 771 -2.45 17.91 -31.31
C LEU A 771 -1.92 19.34 -31.34
N LYS A 772 -1.59 19.87 -32.54
CA LYS A 772 -1.02 21.22 -32.70
C LYS A 772 -1.98 22.35 -32.33
N GLU A 773 -3.26 22.17 -32.65
CA GLU A 773 -4.30 23.17 -32.39
C GLU A 773 -5.38 22.58 -31.47
N PRO A 774 -5.84 23.34 -30.46
CA PRO A 774 -6.90 22.87 -29.58
C PRO A 774 -8.18 22.67 -30.38
N VAL A 775 -8.73 21.46 -30.31
CA VAL A 775 -9.99 21.12 -30.97
C VAL A 775 -11.15 21.39 -30.01
N ILE A 776 -12.11 22.20 -30.47
CA ILE A 776 -13.30 22.58 -29.70
C ILE A 776 -14.52 21.82 -30.24
N ILE A 777 -15.19 21.08 -29.37
CA ILE A 777 -16.48 20.42 -29.65
C ILE A 777 -17.59 21.43 -29.29
N PRO A 778 -18.45 21.82 -30.25
CA PRO A 778 -19.56 22.72 -29.97
C PRO A 778 -20.61 22.05 -29.08
N ASN A 779 -21.34 22.86 -28.31
CA ASN A 779 -22.40 22.40 -27.43
C ASN A 779 -23.46 21.48 -28.12
N ALA A 780 -24.05 20.57 -27.34
CA ALA A 780 -25.08 19.61 -27.69
C ALA A 780 -26.20 19.57 -26.64
N MET A 781 -27.43 19.26 -27.06
CA MET A 781 -28.52 19.00 -26.11
C MET A 781 -28.35 17.62 -25.43
N LEU A 782 -28.91 17.45 -24.24
CA LEU A 782 -28.97 16.14 -23.58
C LEU A 782 -29.60 15.08 -24.51
N GLY A 783 -28.97 13.90 -24.59
CA GLY A 783 -29.37 12.81 -25.47
C GLY A 783 -28.93 12.94 -26.94
N GLU A 784 -28.25 14.03 -27.34
CA GLU A 784 -27.68 14.18 -28.68
C GLU A 784 -26.31 13.47 -28.81
N GLU A 785 -25.95 13.18 -30.06
CA GLU A 785 -24.64 12.67 -30.46
C GLU A 785 -23.90 13.72 -31.29
N LYS A 786 -22.61 13.97 -31.00
CA LYS A 786 -21.75 14.85 -31.79
C LYS A 786 -20.59 14.07 -32.39
N SER A 787 -20.31 14.34 -33.67
CA SER A 787 -19.18 13.72 -34.38
C SER A 787 -18.08 14.75 -34.65
N ILE A 788 -16.83 14.38 -34.44
CA ILE A 788 -15.67 15.25 -34.67
C ILE A 788 -14.50 14.47 -35.28
N VAL A 789 -13.73 15.16 -36.14
CA VAL A 789 -12.51 14.64 -36.74
C VAL A 789 -11.32 15.41 -36.17
N ILE A 790 -10.30 14.69 -35.72
CA ILE A 790 -9.08 15.19 -35.10
C ILE A 790 -7.90 14.75 -35.94
N VAL A 791 -6.97 15.68 -36.16
CA VAL A 791 -5.75 15.41 -36.90
C VAL A 791 -4.57 15.53 -35.93
N LEU A 792 -3.75 14.49 -35.86
CA LEU A 792 -2.54 14.47 -35.03
C LEU A 792 -1.28 14.46 -35.90
N ASP A 793 -0.32 15.31 -35.56
CA ASP A 793 0.93 15.48 -36.30
C ASP A 793 2.08 14.76 -35.61
N GLN A 794 2.93 14.08 -36.39
CA GLN A 794 4.04 13.31 -35.86
C GLN A 794 5.16 14.23 -35.33
N ARG A 795 5.51 14.05 -34.06
CA ARG A 795 6.67 14.70 -33.41
C ARG A 795 7.99 14.23 -34.02
N GLY A 796 9.05 14.99 -33.79
CA GLY A 796 10.40 14.50 -34.04
C GLY A 796 10.82 13.48 -32.98
N TYR A 797 11.58 12.47 -33.37
CA TYR A 797 12.09 11.41 -32.52
C TYR A 797 13.60 11.62 -32.31
N LEU A 798 14.03 11.71 -31.05
CA LEU A 798 15.42 11.85 -30.66
C LEU A 798 15.85 10.59 -29.89
N ASN A 799 16.97 9.98 -30.27
CA ASN A 799 17.55 8.83 -29.57
C ASN A 799 19.09 8.87 -29.53
N GLY A 800 19.70 8.04 -28.69
CA GLY A 800 21.16 7.88 -28.69
C GLY A 800 21.71 7.12 -27.48
N LEU A 801 23.03 7.14 -27.32
CA LEU A 801 23.77 6.51 -26.23
C LEU A 801 24.58 7.54 -25.43
N VAL A 802 24.60 7.40 -24.10
CA VAL A 802 25.48 8.10 -23.17
C VAL A 802 26.54 7.14 -22.66
N LYS A 803 27.79 7.49 -22.87
CA LYS A 803 28.96 6.71 -22.44
C LYS A 803 29.87 7.57 -21.58
N PHE A 804 30.73 6.95 -20.78
CA PHE A 804 31.86 7.60 -20.13
C PHE A 804 33.14 6.83 -20.38
N ILE A 805 34.28 7.52 -20.27
CA ILE A 805 35.60 6.89 -20.32
C ILE A 805 36.04 6.58 -18.89
N ASN A 806 36.29 5.31 -18.59
CA ASN A 806 36.84 4.91 -17.28
C ASN A 806 38.35 5.22 -17.16
N ILE A 807 38.92 5.00 -15.98
CA ILE A 807 40.35 5.23 -15.71
C ILE A 807 41.31 4.39 -16.60
N TYR A 808 40.80 3.31 -17.21
CA TYR A 808 41.55 2.44 -18.14
C TYR A 808 41.35 2.83 -19.61
N ASN A 809 40.74 3.99 -19.88
CA ASN A 809 40.45 4.50 -21.22
C ASN A 809 39.47 3.63 -22.03
N GLU A 810 38.55 2.94 -21.35
CA GLU A 810 37.49 2.14 -21.97
C GLU A 810 36.16 2.87 -21.90
N ALA A 811 35.41 2.86 -23.02
CA ALA A 811 34.06 3.39 -23.04
C ALA A 811 33.09 2.42 -22.33
N ARG A 812 32.38 2.93 -21.33
CA ARG A 812 31.32 2.21 -20.60
C ARG A 812 30.02 2.99 -20.71
N THR A 813 28.91 2.29 -20.74
CA THR A 813 27.56 2.89 -20.77
C THR A 813 27.25 3.54 -19.43
N VAL A 814 26.59 4.70 -19.47
CA VAL A 814 26.15 5.40 -18.26
C VAL A 814 24.65 5.14 -18.08
N SER A 815 24.28 4.31 -17.10
CA SER A 815 22.88 4.17 -16.69
C SER A 815 22.47 5.31 -15.78
N TRP A 816 21.18 5.67 -15.79
CA TRP A 816 20.60 6.68 -14.90
C TRP A 816 21.14 8.11 -15.07
N ALA A 817 21.84 8.41 -16.17
CA ALA A 817 22.20 9.78 -16.50
C ALA A 817 20.92 10.57 -16.81
N SER A 818 20.81 11.75 -16.19
CA SER A 818 19.70 12.67 -16.44
C SER A 818 19.94 13.39 -17.75
N ILE A 819 18.99 13.31 -18.67
CA ILE A 819 18.98 14.05 -19.93
C ILE A 819 17.88 15.11 -19.83
N ILE A 820 18.29 16.36 -19.74
CA ILE A 820 17.44 17.53 -19.59
C ILE A 820 17.44 18.27 -20.93
N VAL A 821 16.29 18.33 -21.58
CA VAL A 821 16.10 18.98 -22.88
C VAL A 821 15.23 20.21 -22.68
N GLU A 822 15.81 21.38 -22.88
CA GLU A 822 15.17 22.66 -22.55
C GLU A 822 15.03 23.57 -23.77
N THR A 823 13.91 24.30 -23.78
CA THR A 823 13.64 25.49 -24.60
C THR A 823 13.46 26.67 -23.66
N LYS A 824 13.17 27.86 -24.21
CA LYS A 824 12.83 29.03 -23.38
C LYS A 824 11.58 28.85 -22.51
N GLU A 825 10.68 27.95 -22.89
CA GLU A 825 9.35 27.82 -22.28
C GLU A 825 9.09 26.44 -21.66
N ASN A 826 9.77 25.39 -22.13
CA ASN A 826 9.53 23.99 -21.73
C ASN A 826 10.83 23.28 -21.37
N VAL A 827 10.78 22.41 -20.36
CA VAL A 827 11.88 21.52 -19.94
C VAL A 827 11.36 20.09 -19.93
N TYR A 828 12.09 19.18 -20.56
CA TYR A 828 11.80 17.75 -20.61
C TYR A 828 12.95 16.99 -19.96
N THR A 829 12.66 16.07 -19.05
CA THR A 829 13.68 15.28 -18.36
C THR A 829 13.42 13.80 -18.58
N ILE A 830 14.43 13.08 -19.05
CA ILE A 830 14.44 11.62 -19.10
C ILE A 830 15.72 11.07 -18.46
N TYR A 831 15.79 9.76 -18.28
CA TYR A 831 16.98 9.09 -17.75
C TYR A 831 17.46 8.02 -18.73
N THR A 832 18.78 7.84 -18.83
CA THR A 832 19.36 6.76 -19.63
C THR A 832 19.14 5.41 -18.97
N TRP A 833 19.09 4.36 -19.78
CA TRP A 833 19.11 2.99 -19.31
C TRP A 833 20.17 2.21 -20.10
N ASP A 834 21.19 1.73 -19.39
CA ASP A 834 22.42 1.19 -20.00
C ASP A 834 23.00 2.09 -21.09
N GLY A 835 23.02 3.41 -20.81
CA GLY A 835 23.44 4.43 -21.76
C GLY A 835 22.39 4.82 -22.79
N TYR A 836 21.40 3.98 -23.11
CA TYR A 836 20.40 4.31 -24.13
C TYR A 836 19.36 5.32 -23.64
N TYR A 837 18.97 6.22 -24.53
CA TYR A 837 17.87 7.15 -24.31
C TYR A 837 17.04 7.39 -25.57
N GLU A 838 15.78 7.74 -25.39
CA GLU A 838 14.88 8.15 -26.46
C GLU A 838 13.79 9.12 -25.96
N MET A 839 13.34 10.03 -26.82
CA MET A 839 12.22 10.93 -26.54
C MET A 839 11.55 11.45 -27.82
N TYR A 840 10.29 11.84 -27.70
CA TYR A 840 9.57 12.58 -28.75
C TYR A 840 9.46 14.05 -28.37
N LEU A 841 9.82 14.93 -29.31
CA LEU A 841 9.86 16.37 -29.12
C LEU A 841 9.05 17.09 -30.22
N PRO A 842 8.36 18.19 -29.88
CA PRO A 842 7.86 19.12 -30.90
C PRO A 842 8.99 19.59 -31.84
N ALA A 843 8.62 20.14 -33.00
CA ALA A 843 9.62 20.76 -33.87
C ALA A 843 10.19 22.02 -33.20
N GLY A 844 11.52 22.10 -33.09
CA GLY A 844 12.18 23.21 -32.40
C GLY A 844 13.68 23.03 -32.21
N GLU A 845 14.33 24.10 -31.76
CA GLU A 845 15.72 24.09 -31.31
C GLU A 845 15.77 23.89 -29.79
N TYR A 846 16.60 22.95 -29.35
CA TYR A 846 16.68 22.52 -27.96
C TYR A 846 18.11 22.56 -27.45
N THR A 847 18.28 22.92 -26.17
CA THR A 847 19.54 22.68 -25.44
C THR A 847 19.39 21.39 -24.64
N ILE A 848 20.28 20.42 -24.86
CA ILE A 848 20.33 19.15 -24.15
C ILE A 848 21.48 19.20 -23.16
N ASN A 849 21.18 18.99 -21.89
CA ASN A 849 22.14 18.83 -20.81
C ASN A 849 22.10 17.38 -20.32
N VAL A 850 23.25 16.71 -20.30
CA VAL A 850 23.41 15.36 -19.75
C VAL A 850 24.20 15.45 -18.45
N ILE A 851 23.61 14.95 -17.37
CA ILE A 851 24.12 15.09 -15.99
C ILE A 851 24.14 13.73 -15.30
N GLU A 852 25.24 13.44 -14.62
CA GLU A 852 25.42 12.29 -13.72
C GLU A 852 26.28 12.76 -12.55
N GLU A 853 26.02 12.28 -11.31
CA GLU A 853 26.59 12.88 -10.08
C GLU A 853 28.12 12.80 -9.99
N GLU A 854 28.76 11.83 -10.65
CA GLU A 854 30.19 11.56 -10.59
C GLU A 854 30.94 11.94 -11.88
N LEU A 855 30.22 12.45 -12.89
CA LEU A 855 30.77 12.80 -14.21
C LEU A 855 30.57 14.29 -14.55
N LYS A 856 31.43 14.80 -15.44
CA LYS A 856 31.35 16.17 -15.93
C LYS A 856 30.14 16.30 -16.86
N PRO A 857 29.20 17.22 -16.58
CA PRO A 857 28.02 17.39 -17.40
C PRO A 857 28.38 17.91 -18.80
N GLU A 858 27.63 17.48 -19.81
CA GLU A 858 27.79 17.92 -21.20
C GLU A 858 26.52 18.61 -21.69
N ALA A 859 26.68 19.74 -22.41
CA ALA A 859 25.58 20.51 -22.99
C ALA A 859 25.74 20.66 -24.52
N LYS A 860 24.67 20.44 -25.27
CA LYS A 860 24.64 20.56 -26.74
C LYS A 860 23.35 21.19 -27.24
N ILE A 861 23.42 21.92 -28.34
CA ILE A 861 22.23 22.44 -29.04
C ILE A 861 21.92 21.50 -30.21
N ILE A 862 20.66 21.07 -30.29
CA ILE A 862 20.16 20.27 -31.42
C ILE A 862 18.91 20.91 -32.02
N ASN A 863 18.66 20.65 -33.30
CA ASN A 863 17.44 21.05 -33.98
C ASN A 863 16.64 19.82 -34.35
N VAL A 864 15.38 19.76 -33.92
CA VAL A 864 14.45 18.66 -34.19
C VAL A 864 13.38 19.17 -35.13
N SER A 865 13.26 18.55 -36.31
CA SER A 865 12.19 18.85 -37.27
C SER A 865 10.96 17.94 -37.07
N GLU A 866 9.83 18.34 -37.65
CA GLU A 866 8.60 17.54 -37.62
C GLU A 866 8.82 16.17 -38.29
N GLY A 867 8.38 15.09 -37.64
CA GLY A 867 8.50 13.73 -38.16
C GLY A 867 9.92 13.20 -38.40
N SER A 868 10.98 13.96 -38.06
CA SER A 868 12.37 13.53 -38.25
C SER A 868 12.85 12.57 -37.17
N ASP A 869 13.78 11.69 -37.54
CA ASP A 869 14.51 10.81 -36.62
C ASP A 869 15.95 11.34 -36.46
N VAL A 870 16.32 11.71 -35.23
CA VAL A 870 17.59 12.33 -34.88
C VAL A 870 18.31 11.42 -33.89
N THR A 871 19.48 10.91 -34.28
CA THR A 871 20.35 10.13 -33.38
C THR A 871 21.53 10.97 -32.91
N PHE A 872 21.76 11.04 -31.60
CA PHE A 872 22.87 11.81 -31.02
C PHE A 872 23.46 11.14 -29.76
N ASP A 873 24.76 10.81 -29.81
CA ASP A 873 25.46 10.16 -28.69
C ASP A 873 26.24 11.18 -27.83
N PHE A 874 26.34 10.92 -26.52
CA PHE A 874 27.12 11.72 -25.57
C PHE A 874 28.29 10.90 -24.98
N LEU A 875 29.39 11.60 -24.70
CA LEU A 875 30.57 11.02 -24.08
C LEU A 875 31.00 11.88 -22.89
N LEU A 876 30.58 11.48 -21.70
CA LEU A 876 30.89 12.15 -20.45
C LEU A 876 32.32 11.85 -20.01
N ASN A 877 32.98 12.87 -19.46
CA ASN A 877 34.31 12.75 -18.89
C ASN A 877 34.20 12.65 -17.36
N PRO A 878 35.16 11.99 -16.68
CA PRO A 878 35.23 12.04 -15.21
C PRO A 878 35.28 13.47 -14.68
N LEU A 879 34.73 13.71 -13.48
CA LEU A 879 34.88 15.00 -12.81
C LEU A 879 36.36 15.32 -12.61
N ASP A 880 36.71 16.59 -12.85
CA ASP A 880 38.03 17.13 -12.50
C ASP A 880 38.12 17.19 -10.96
N PHE A 881 38.40 16.06 -10.30
CA PHE A 881 38.75 16.07 -8.88
C PHE A 881 40.07 16.83 -8.74
N ASN A 882 39.96 18.11 -8.39
CA ASN A 882 41.08 18.86 -7.84
C ASN A 882 41.35 18.29 -6.45
N ILE A 883 42.11 17.19 -6.38
CA ILE A 883 42.72 16.75 -5.13
C ILE A 883 43.72 17.84 -4.75
N PRO A 884 43.52 18.59 -3.65
CA PRO A 884 44.57 19.41 -3.11
C PRO A 884 45.68 18.44 -2.70
N GLU A 885 46.89 18.72 -3.15
CA GLU A 885 48.14 18.06 -2.75
C GLU A 885 48.61 16.87 -3.62
N PHE A 886 49.07 17.18 -4.83
CA PHE A 886 50.38 16.70 -5.32
C PHE A 886 51.07 17.80 -6.14
N ASN A 887 51.63 18.77 -5.44
CA ASN A 887 52.67 19.64 -5.99
C ASN A 887 54.02 19.01 -5.63
N LEU A 888 54.47 18.02 -6.41
CA LEU A 888 55.81 17.44 -6.27
C LEU A 888 56.54 17.48 -7.62
N THR A 889 56.96 18.71 -7.93
CA THR A 889 58.32 19.07 -8.35
C THR A 889 58.96 18.28 -9.50
N SER A 890 59.05 18.90 -10.67
CA SER A 890 60.29 18.83 -11.46
C SER A 890 60.73 20.24 -11.83
N GLN A 891 61.91 20.60 -11.32
CA GLN A 891 62.71 21.66 -11.89
C GLN A 891 62.98 21.35 -13.37
N PRO A 892 62.87 22.32 -14.30
CA PRO A 892 63.77 22.37 -15.42
C PRO A 892 64.86 23.37 -15.06
N LEU A 893 65.90 22.91 -14.38
CA LEU A 893 67.17 23.62 -14.49
C LEU A 893 67.66 23.37 -15.92
N THR A 894 68.12 24.41 -16.61
CA THR A 894 68.93 24.37 -17.83
C THR A 894 68.22 24.22 -19.19
N LEU A 895 67.45 25.21 -19.65
CA LEU A 895 67.53 25.62 -21.08
C LEU A 895 66.90 26.98 -21.48
N LEU A 896 66.89 28.06 -20.67
CA LEU A 896 66.46 29.37 -21.25
C LEU A 896 66.97 30.68 -20.63
N LEU A 897 67.97 30.66 -19.73
CA LEU A 897 68.52 31.91 -19.18
C LEU A 897 70.05 32.06 -19.29
N SER A 898 70.66 31.40 -20.28
CA SER A 898 71.94 31.84 -20.88
C SER A 898 71.77 33.05 -21.81
N VAL A 899 70.55 33.58 -21.97
CA VAL A 899 70.24 34.72 -22.86
C VAL A 899 69.85 36.00 -22.10
N LEU A 900 69.55 35.95 -20.78
CA LEU A 900 69.11 37.14 -20.02
C LEU A 900 70.15 37.70 -19.02
N THR A 901 71.15 36.94 -18.59
CA THR A 901 72.25 37.43 -17.72
C THR A 901 73.42 38.06 -18.49
N ILE A 902 73.49 37.87 -19.80
CA ILE A 902 74.38 38.63 -20.70
C ILE A 902 73.85 40.07 -20.92
N LEU A 903 72.54 40.32 -20.76
CA LEU A 903 71.98 41.70 -20.85
C LEU A 903 71.99 42.47 -19.52
N VAL A 904 71.89 41.82 -18.36
CA VAL A 904 71.83 42.54 -17.06
C VAL A 904 73.22 42.83 -16.46
N SER A 905 74.27 42.11 -16.89
CA SER A 905 75.67 42.44 -16.55
C SER A 905 76.22 43.66 -17.33
N PHE A 906 75.54 44.10 -18.41
CA PHE A 906 75.91 45.29 -19.18
C PHE A 906 75.29 46.60 -18.67
N ILE A 907 74.24 46.54 -17.82
CA ILE A 907 73.53 47.76 -17.34
C ILE A 907 73.86 48.12 -15.88
N LYS A 908 74.33 47.18 -15.04
CA LYS A 908 74.73 47.49 -13.64
C LYS A 908 76.21 47.85 -13.44
N LYS A 909 77.01 47.93 -14.51
CA LYS A 909 78.39 48.46 -14.48
C LYS A 909 78.47 49.98 -14.75
N LEU A 910 77.34 50.69 -14.84
CA LEU A 910 77.28 52.13 -15.07
C LEU A 910 76.91 53.00 -13.86
N ASN A 911 76.53 52.45 -12.71
CA ASN A 911 76.24 53.26 -11.51
C ASN A 911 77.02 52.78 -10.28
N LYS A 912 78.33 53.07 -10.29
CA LYS A 912 79.18 53.11 -9.10
C LYS A 912 79.47 54.59 -8.79
N LYS A 913 78.82 55.16 -7.76
CA LYS A 913 79.19 56.39 -7.01
C LYS A 913 77.98 56.80 -6.16
N VAL A 914 77.95 56.68 -4.82
CA VAL A 914 78.52 57.60 -3.79
C VAL A 914 77.91 57.09 -2.44
N LEU A 915 78.71 56.70 -1.42
CA LEU A 915 78.97 57.40 -0.12
C LEU A 915 77.66 57.95 0.53
N THR A 916 77.30 57.84 1.81
CA THR A 916 77.95 57.62 3.13
C THR A 916 76.84 57.50 4.20
N LYS A 917 77.16 56.87 5.35
CA LYS A 917 76.41 56.81 6.65
C LYS A 917 76.08 58.20 7.25
N PRO A 918 75.19 58.35 8.27
CA PRO A 918 75.12 57.59 9.55
C PRO A 918 74.27 56.34 9.54
#